data_AF-A0A970QDR7-F1
#
_entry.id   AF-A0A970QDR7-F1
#
_cell.length_a   1.000
_cell.length_b   1.000
_cell.length_c   1.000
_cell.angle_alpha   90.00
_cell.angle_beta   90.00
_cell.angle_gamma   90.00
#
_symmetry.space_group_name_H-M   'P 1'
#
loop_
_entity.id
_entity.type
_entity.pdbx_description
1 polymer ?
#
loop_
_entity_poly.entity_id
_entity_poly.type
_entity_poly.pdbx_seq_one_letter_code
_entity_poly.pdbx_strand_id
1 'polypeptide(L)'
;MELTINGQRVTAEAKETLLECALRHDIHIPHLCTHPSLPPFGACRMCMVEIEGMRGYPTACTTPVAQDMVVRTDTEPLRELRRNILGLMMLEHPSACLLCGRRDECEEFRPVAEKVGRTTGCHTCNNKELCDVRALAEDLGFSALPVPPRYHFRPLERSDPFIDRDLNLCILCGRCVRVCKHQHGKSIIDFVGRSSVARIGEAFDRSLLDADCRFCGSCVDVCPTGSLADRYAKWFGKAETWAQTSCVLCDERCTLNIGIVDEKAISVRAVDEDKPLCVLGRFATAPLMNHSERLHVPQIRVGENLREVNWDAALAHAAEKLMPYKGTSFALVCDAQLPEEHRFILKAFTEKVMDSPHYIELDANKNGSEKADLPEACKAVIAVGNLLTDAQCQRLELVLVQDAYTSVMLDKAQVVFPAAVFTETNGSIADRDKIYRPLFQVTTPPGQAKADCEIIIALAKELGAEHVVADDTVAKLTQTAAPILCEKRNTVPPAAADPKKRALFFRGHSIDALVKGLDSLPASGQRIQETTEAAVVAPVPGTPPEAFQILAKREISPNNHEIVFYAPVVAKKARAGQFAIIMADATSERVPYTLCDWDADAGTITLIVQEKGQSSRKLALMQVGDKAAHIVGPLGTPLDIKKYGTVVLLGGCYGLGAHIAIAKALKDAGNHVVIMVEARSHYLHYYENELAQVADEYIASTIDGSNGVRGHAIDVLLRRLKKGAHVDLAIAVGCPFMMKTVAAELKDIDCPVLAALNPIMLDGTGMCGACRVTVDGETKFACVDGPFFSAHQIDWEELKDRRNAYSEAEIGSLLSTEPVVRTHHAHGHGCGCGKA
;
A
#
# COMPACT_ATOMS: atom_id res chain seq x y z
N MET A 1 0.67 -15.75 44.23
CA MET A 1 0.35 -14.60 45.12
C MET A 1 -1.07 -14.16 44.81
N GLU A 2 -1.82 -13.68 45.79
CA GLU A 2 -3.17 -13.13 45.55
C GLU A 2 -3.12 -11.60 45.59
N LEU A 3 -3.92 -10.97 44.75
CA LEU A 3 -4.12 -9.52 44.69
C LEU A 3 -5.55 -9.20 44.27
N THR A 4 -5.96 -7.96 44.45
CA THR A 4 -7.26 -7.45 44.02
C THR A 4 -7.08 -6.37 42.97
N ILE A 5 -7.64 -6.54 41.78
CA ILE A 5 -7.64 -5.54 40.71
C ILE A 5 -9.09 -5.15 40.43
N ASN A 6 -9.45 -3.88 40.57
CA ASN A 6 -10.81 -3.36 40.39
C ASN A 6 -11.88 -4.11 41.22
N GLY A 7 -11.52 -4.58 42.41
CA GLY A 7 -12.40 -5.39 43.28
C GLY A 7 -12.45 -6.88 42.94
N GLN A 8 -11.87 -7.31 41.81
CA GLN A 8 -11.73 -8.72 41.45
C GLN A 8 -10.48 -9.32 42.09
N ARG A 9 -10.65 -10.42 42.84
CA ARG A 9 -9.51 -11.20 43.34
C ARG A 9 -8.92 -12.04 42.22
N VAL A 10 -7.61 -11.92 42.02
CA VAL A 10 -6.87 -12.64 41.00
C VAL A 10 -5.61 -13.27 41.59
N THR A 11 -5.08 -14.26 40.89
CA THR A 11 -3.85 -14.97 41.28
C THR A 11 -2.73 -14.63 40.31
N ALA A 12 -1.55 -14.30 40.85
CA ALA A 12 -0.35 -14.01 40.08
C ALA A 12 0.71 -15.11 40.21
N GLU A 13 1.42 -15.33 39.11
CA GLU A 13 2.59 -16.20 39.01
C GLU A 13 3.84 -15.52 39.61
N ALA A 14 4.88 -16.30 39.87
CA ALA A 14 6.11 -15.76 40.44
C ALA A 14 6.82 -14.84 39.43
N LYS A 15 7.16 -13.61 39.87
CA LYS A 15 7.84 -12.56 39.06
C LYS A 15 7.01 -11.97 37.92
N GLU A 16 5.72 -12.29 37.85
CA GLU A 16 4.78 -11.69 36.90
C GLU A 16 4.64 -10.18 37.18
N THR A 17 4.59 -9.38 36.12
CA THR A 17 4.25 -7.97 36.22
C THR A 17 2.75 -7.79 36.38
N LEU A 18 2.34 -6.63 36.91
CA LEU A 18 0.92 -6.33 37.10
C LEU A 18 0.15 -6.30 35.78
N LEU A 19 0.77 -5.87 34.68
CA LEU A 19 0.14 -5.88 33.37
C LEU A 19 -0.07 -7.30 32.84
N GLU A 20 0.94 -8.17 32.94
CA GLU A 20 0.82 -9.58 32.53
C GLU A 20 -0.28 -10.29 33.33
N CYS A 21 -0.30 -10.09 34.64
CA CYS A 21 -1.33 -10.63 35.52
C CYS A 21 -2.72 -10.12 35.14
N ALA A 22 -2.88 -8.81 34.92
CA ALA A 22 -4.15 -8.22 34.52
C ALA A 22 -4.66 -8.82 33.19
N LEU A 23 -3.80 -8.87 32.17
CA LEU A 23 -4.17 -9.38 30.85
C LEU A 23 -4.54 -10.88 30.87
N ARG A 24 -3.86 -11.69 31.68
CA ARG A 24 -4.17 -13.12 31.85
C ARG A 24 -5.54 -13.38 32.51
N HIS A 25 -6.07 -12.39 33.23
CA HIS A 25 -7.40 -12.43 33.85
C HIS A 25 -8.42 -11.55 33.11
N ASP A 26 -8.16 -11.25 31.83
CA ASP A 26 -9.04 -10.45 30.95
C ASP A 26 -9.31 -9.02 31.47
N ILE A 27 -8.42 -8.48 32.31
CA ILE A 27 -8.51 -7.11 32.82
C ILE A 27 -7.72 -6.19 31.89
N HIS A 28 -8.44 -5.35 31.14
CA HIS A 28 -7.82 -4.39 30.25
C HIS A 28 -7.09 -3.26 31.02
N ILE A 29 -5.83 -3.02 30.65
CA ILE A 29 -5.05 -1.86 31.06
C ILE A 29 -4.47 -1.23 29.78
N PRO A 30 -4.73 0.05 29.47
CA PRO A 30 -4.21 0.70 28.27
C PRO A 30 -2.69 0.63 28.14
N HIS A 31 -2.16 0.26 26.97
CA HIS A 31 -0.72 0.19 26.73
C HIS A 31 -0.35 0.31 25.24
N LEU A 32 0.72 1.06 24.93
CA LEU A 32 1.19 1.27 23.54
C LEU A 32 2.63 0.78 23.30
N CYS A 33 3.47 0.72 24.32
CA CYS A 33 4.86 0.27 24.16
C CYS A 33 5.06 -1.21 24.53
N THR A 34 4.17 -1.84 25.29
CA THR A 34 4.31 -3.26 25.64
C THR A 34 3.96 -4.14 24.45
N HIS A 35 4.65 -5.27 24.28
CA HIS A 35 4.34 -6.32 23.30
C HIS A 35 4.57 -7.67 23.99
N PRO A 36 3.73 -8.70 23.79
CA PRO A 36 3.83 -9.98 24.51
C PRO A 36 5.20 -10.65 24.45
N SER A 37 5.82 -10.65 23.27
CA SER A 37 7.14 -11.24 23.01
C SER A 37 8.33 -10.30 23.27
N LEU A 38 8.12 -9.11 23.88
CA LEU A 38 9.20 -8.16 24.20
C LEU A 38 9.27 -7.85 25.70
N PRO A 39 10.48 -7.70 26.28
CA PRO A 39 10.65 -7.30 27.68
C PRO A 39 9.95 -5.96 28.00
N PRO A 40 9.50 -5.76 29.25
CA PRO A 40 8.96 -4.50 29.73
C PRO A 40 9.82 -3.28 29.40
N PHE A 41 9.18 -2.16 29.06
CA PHE A 41 9.88 -0.93 28.65
C PHE A 41 9.42 0.33 29.40
N GLY A 42 8.11 0.49 29.65
CA GLY A 42 7.57 1.60 30.44
C GLY A 42 7.63 2.98 29.77
N ALA A 43 7.92 3.09 28.46
CA ALA A 43 8.07 4.39 27.80
C ALA A 43 6.76 5.16 27.58
N CYS A 44 5.68 4.48 27.17
CA CYS A 44 4.44 5.19 26.82
C CYS A 44 3.61 5.69 28.02
N ARG A 45 3.83 5.13 29.22
CA ARG A 45 3.09 5.45 30.45
C ARG A 45 1.55 5.30 30.39
N MET A 46 0.98 4.72 29.34
CA MET A 46 -0.47 4.48 29.26
C MET A 46 -0.96 3.47 30.32
N CYS A 47 -0.09 2.54 30.71
CA CYS A 47 -0.40 1.47 31.66
C CYS A 47 -0.28 1.88 33.13
N MET A 48 -0.32 3.17 33.43
CA MET A 48 -0.31 3.65 34.81
C MET A 48 -1.56 3.21 35.55
N VAL A 49 -1.39 2.85 36.82
CA VAL A 49 -2.43 2.35 37.71
C VAL A 49 -2.29 3.02 39.07
N GLU A 50 -3.36 2.96 39.86
CA GLU A 50 -3.37 3.37 41.25
C GLU A 50 -3.27 2.12 42.12
N ILE A 51 -2.36 2.13 43.10
CA ILE A 51 -2.18 1.01 44.02
C ILE A 51 -2.29 1.52 45.45
N GLU A 52 -3.16 0.91 46.24
CA GLU A 52 -3.42 1.32 47.62
C GLU A 52 -2.13 1.30 48.46
N GLY A 53 -1.90 2.37 49.22
CA GLY A 53 -0.69 2.52 50.05
C GLY A 53 0.58 2.92 49.28
N MET A 54 0.56 2.98 47.95
CA MET A 54 1.68 3.50 47.15
C MET A 54 1.46 4.95 46.70
N ARG A 55 2.53 5.74 46.75
CA ARG A 55 2.51 7.14 46.29
C ARG A 55 2.66 7.19 44.76
N GLY A 56 1.78 7.96 44.11
CA GLY A 56 1.82 8.20 42.66
C GLY A 56 1.20 7.06 41.86
N TYR A 57 1.39 7.10 40.54
CA TYR A 57 0.80 6.14 39.60
C TYR A 57 1.90 5.30 38.93
N PRO A 58 2.32 4.17 39.52
CA PRO A 58 3.33 3.32 38.90
C PRO A 58 2.82 2.67 37.61
N THR A 59 3.74 2.25 36.74
CA THR A 59 3.43 1.58 35.47
C THR A 59 3.21 0.08 35.66
N ALA A 60 2.03 -0.43 35.30
CA ALA A 60 1.69 -1.84 35.45
C ALA A 60 2.66 -2.78 34.70
N CYS A 61 3.23 -2.36 33.58
CA CYS A 61 4.13 -3.19 32.79
C CYS A 61 5.49 -3.45 33.45
N THR A 62 5.92 -2.64 34.43
CA THR A 62 7.22 -2.80 35.09
C THR A 62 7.10 -3.11 36.58
N THR A 63 5.90 -2.98 37.16
CA THR A 63 5.65 -3.23 38.57
C THR A 63 5.43 -4.72 38.79
N PRO A 64 6.30 -5.41 39.56
CA PRO A 64 6.06 -6.80 39.94
C PRO A 64 4.83 -6.91 40.83
N VAL A 65 4.08 -8.00 40.69
CA VAL A 65 2.96 -8.27 41.61
C VAL A 65 3.48 -8.60 43.01
N ALA A 66 2.81 -8.05 44.03
CA ALA A 66 3.02 -8.40 45.43
C ALA A 66 1.72 -8.96 46.04
N GLN A 67 1.89 -9.76 47.10
CA GLN A 67 0.78 -10.30 47.88
C GLN A 67 -0.09 -9.17 48.47
N ASP A 68 -1.40 -9.37 48.44
CA ASP A 68 -2.43 -8.47 48.98
C ASP A 68 -2.45 -7.07 48.35
N MET A 69 -1.87 -6.91 47.16
CA MET A 69 -1.90 -5.65 46.42
C MET A 69 -3.35 -5.30 46.01
N VAL A 70 -3.77 -4.05 46.21
CA VAL A 70 -5.08 -3.55 45.77
C VAL A 70 -4.89 -2.49 44.70
N VAL A 71 -5.32 -2.80 43.48
CA VAL A 71 -5.06 -2.01 42.27
C VAL A 71 -6.37 -1.48 41.69
N ARG A 72 -6.36 -0.22 41.28
CA ARG A 72 -7.42 0.40 40.47
C ARG A 72 -6.84 0.84 39.13
N THR A 73 -7.51 0.47 38.03
CA THR A 73 -6.97 0.70 36.68
C THR A 73 -7.70 1.78 35.89
N ASP A 74 -8.85 2.28 36.37
CA ASP A 74 -9.69 3.22 35.60
C ASP A 74 -10.39 4.30 36.47
N THR A 75 -9.65 4.92 37.39
CA THR A 75 -10.16 6.07 38.16
C THR A 75 -10.17 7.35 37.31
N GLU A 76 -11.05 8.33 37.61
CA GLU A 76 -11.09 9.59 36.85
C GLU A 76 -9.72 10.32 36.81
N PRO A 77 -8.95 10.41 37.92
CA PRO A 77 -7.60 10.96 37.87
C PRO A 77 -6.65 10.21 36.92
N LEU A 78 -6.78 8.87 36.81
CA LEU A 78 -6.01 8.07 35.85
C LEU A 78 -6.43 8.37 34.41
N ARG A 79 -7.73 8.49 34.14
CA ARG A 79 -8.25 8.82 32.79
C ARG A 79 -7.77 10.21 32.35
N GLU A 80 -7.83 11.21 33.22
CA GLU A 80 -7.30 12.55 32.95
C GLU A 80 -5.78 12.53 32.69
N LEU A 81 -5.02 11.84 33.54
CA LEU A 81 -3.57 11.72 33.36
C LEU A 81 -3.20 11.02 32.04
N ARG A 82 -3.92 9.96 31.67
CA ARG A 82 -3.75 9.28 30.37
C ARG A 82 -4.08 10.20 29.19
N ARG A 83 -5.19 10.95 29.25
CA ARG A 83 -5.54 11.97 28.24
C ARG A 83 -4.44 13.01 28.06
N ASN A 84 -3.87 13.49 29.17
CA ASN A 84 -2.79 14.48 29.13
C ASN A 84 -1.51 13.92 28.50
N ILE A 85 -1.13 12.69 28.83
CA ILE A 85 0.06 12.05 28.23
C ILE A 85 -0.17 11.71 26.75
N LEU A 86 -1.36 11.23 26.39
CA LEU A 86 -1.72 11.04 24.98
C LEU A 86 -1.67 12.38 24.24
N GLY A 87 -2.15 13.46 24.85
CA GLY A 87 -2.03 14.82 24.34
C GLY A 87 -0.59 15.18 23.98
N LEU A 88 0.38 14.90 24.86
CA LEU A 88 1.80 15.13 24.59
C LEU A 88 2.32 14.33 23.39
N MET A 89 1.90 13.07 23.24
CA MET A 89 2.26 12.26 22.07
C MET A 89 1.65 12.84 20.78
N MET A 90 0.41 13.32 20.86
CA MET A 90 -0.36 13.81 19.72
C MET A 90 0.04 15.22 19.26
N LEU A 91 0.87 15.93 20.03
CA LEU A 91 1.45 17.21 19.60
C LEU A 91 2.35 17.07 18.37
N GLU A 92 3.06 15.95 18.24
CA GLU A 92 4.03 15.72 17.16
C GLU A 92 3.54 14.67 16.14
N HIS A 93 2.36 14.10 16.38
CA HIS A 93 1.68 13.17 15.49
C HIS A 93 0.61 13.90 14.66
N PRO A 94 0.37 13.54 13.38
CA PRO A 94 -0.75 13.99 12.55
C PRO A 94 -2.14 13.59 13.09
N SER A 95 -2.53 14.18 14.22
CA SER A 95 -3.61 13.72 15.10
C SER A 95 -4.92 14.48 14.95
N ALA A 96 -5.00 15.47 14.04
CA ALA A 96 -6.19 16.31 13.88
C ALA A 96 -7.50 15.52 13.66
N CYS A 97 -7.43 14.38 12.97
CA CYS A 97 -8.60 13.49 12.80
C CYS A 97 -9.13 12.92 14.13
N LEU A 98 -8.27 12.73 15.13
CA LEU A 98 -8.64 12.24 16.45
C LEU A 98 -9.40 13.29 17.28
N LEU A 99 -9.28 14.57 16.91
CA LEU A 99 -9.90 15.72 17.59
C LEU A 99 -11.17 16.22 16.87
N CYS A 100 -11.49 15.65 15.72
CA CYS A 100 -12.50 16.16 14.80
C CYS A 100 -13.92 15.84 15.31
N GLY A 101 -14.78 16.86 15.40
CA GLY A 101 -16.18 16.69 15.78
C GLY A 101 -17.05 15.99 14.73
N ARG A 102 -16.61 15.93 13.47
CA ARG A 102 -17.31 15.28 12.35
C ARG A 102 -16.69 13.92 11.98
N ARG A 103 -15.99 13.29 12.92
CA ARG A 103 -15.29 12.02 12.68
C ARG A 103 -16.26 10.93 12.22
N ASP A 104 -17.42 10.82 12.86
CA ASP A 104 -18.37 9.73 12.59
C ASP A 104 -18.98 9.87 11.18
N GLU A 105 -19.35 11.09 10.76
CA GLU A 105 -19.76 11.40 9.38
C GLU A 105 -18.65 11.05 8.37
N CYS A 106 -17.39 11.35 8.71
CA CYS A 106 -16.25 11.02 7.88
C CYS A 106 -16.01 9.51 7.79
N GLU A 107 -16.28 8.74 8.84
CA GLU A 107 -16.17 7.28 8.84
C GLU A 107 -17.25 6.63 7.98
N GLU A 108 -18.48 7.15 8.00
CA GLU A 108 -19.57 6.70 7.13
C GLU A 108 -19.23 6.95 5.64
N PHE A 109 -18.69 8.14 5.33
CA PHE A 109 -18.36 8.49 3.94
C PHE A 109 -17.03 7.88 3.46
N ARG A 110 -16.08 7.64 4.38
CA ARG A 110 -14.71 7.15 4.09
C ARG A 110 -14.31 6.05 5.08
N PRO A 111 -14.92 4.85 5.01
CA PRO A 111 -14.66 3.78 5.96
C PRO A 111 -13.24 3.21 5.83
N VAL A 112 -12.67 3.20 4.64
CA VAL A 112 -11.32 2.70 4.36
C VAL A 112 -10.33 3.86 4.21
N ALA A 113 -9.05 3.60 4.48
CA ALA A 113 -8.00 4.58 4.26
C ALA A 113 -7.82 4.90 2.76
N GLU A 114 -7.78 6.18 2.41
CA GLU A 114 -7.43 6.64 1.07
C GLU A 114 -5.91 6.62 0.88
N LYS A 115 -5.50 6.11 -0.28
CA LYS A 115 -4.11 6.14 -0.75
C LYS A 115 -3.60 7.58 -0.88
N VAL A 116 -2.35 7.81 -0.48
CA VAL A 116 -1.67 9.11 -0.59
C VAL A 116 -0.14 8.93 -0.63
N GLY A 117 0.59 9.96 -1.05
CA GLY A 117 2.04 10.05 -0.86
C GLY A 117 2.45 9.84 0.60
N ARG A 118 2.07 10.76 1.48
CA ARG A 118 2.42 10.83 2.91
C ARG A 118 1.17 10.93 3.76
N THR A 119 1.14 10.19 4.87
CA THR A 119 0.01 10.23 5.79
C THR A 119 -0.09 11.59 6.47
N THR A 120 -1.25 12.22 6.36
CA THR A 120 -1.52 13.56 6.92
C THR A 120 -2.71 13.56 7.89
N GLY A 121 -3.20 12.37 8.23
CA GLY A 121 -4.29 12.10 9.18
C GLY A 121 -4.89 10.72 8.97
N CYS A 122 -5.81 10.30 9.85
CA CYS A 122 -6.33 8.94 9.90
C CYS A 122 -6.99 8.45 8.60
N HIS A 123 -7.73 9.29 7.87
CA HIS A 123 -8.35 8.88 6.61
C HIS A 123 -7.35 8.61 5.49
N THR A 124 -6.09 9.04 5.64
CA THR A 124 -4.98 8.77 4.73
C THR A 124 -3.94 7.81 5.32
N CYS A 125 -4.21 7.26 6.51
CA CYS A 125 -3.26 6.44 7.26
C CYS A 125 -3.44 4.97 6.91
N ASN A 126 -2.37 4.31 6.46
CA ASN A 126 -2.37 2.88 6.15
C ASN A 126 -2.74 1.98 7.35
N ASN A 127 -2.60 2.49 8.58
CA ASN A 127 -2.90 1.73 9.79
C ASN A 127 -4.27 2.07 10.39
N LYS A 128 -5.15 2.79 9.66
CA LYS A 128 -6.41 3.35 10.19
C LYS A 128 -7.23 2.35 11.02
N GLU A 129 -7.40 1.12 10.53
CA GLU A 129 -8.23 0.06 11.11
C GLU A 129 -7.54 -0.74 12.23
N LEU A 130 -6.21 -0.63 12.33
CA LEU A 130 -5.36 -1.40 13.25
C LEU A 130 -4.60 -0.52 14.25
N CYS A 131 -4.89 0.78 14.30
CA CYS A 131 -4.10 1.74 15.06
C CYS A 131 -4.46 1.73 16.55
N ASP A 132 -3.55 1.19 17.38
CA ASP A 132 -3.66 1.20 18.85
C ASP A 132 -3.87 2.62 19.40
N VAL A 133 -3.20 3.63 18.81
CA VAL A 133 -3.31 5.03 19.23
C VAL A 133 -4.71 5.58 18.96
N ARG A 134 -5.32 5.20 17.83
CA ARG A 134 -6.67 5.64 17.48
C ARG A 134 -7.69 5.02 18.43
N ALA A 135 -7.61 3.71 18.65
CA ALA A 135 -8.50 3.01 19.59
C ALA A 135 -8.39 3.60 21.00
N LEU A 136 -7.16 3.91 21.44
CA LEU A 136 -6.93 4.53 22.74
C LEU A 136 -7.46 5.97 22.82
N ALA A 137 -7.31 6.76 21.76
CA ALA A 137 -7.87 8.11 21.71
C ALA A 137 -9.39 8.10 21.83
N GLU A 138 -10.05 7.12 21.20
CA GLU A 138 -11.48 6.92 21.29
C GLU A 138 -11.92 6.48 22.71
N ASP A 139 -11.28 5.45 23.27
CA ASP A 139 -11.55 4.96 24.63
C ASP A 139 -11.43 6.07 25.69
N LEU A 140 -10.43 6.94 25.55
CA LEU A 140 -10.21 8.05 26.47
C LEU A 140 -11.08 9.29 26.19
N GLY A 141 -11.87 9.34 25.11
CA GLY A 141 -12.64 10.52 24.72
C GLY A 141 -11.76 11.73 24.36
N PHE A 142 -10.62 11.48 23.71
CA PHE A 142 -9.64 12.50 23.37
C PHE A 142 -10.21 13.50 22.34
N SER A 143 -10.31 14.77 22.73
CA SER A 143 -11.03 15.79 21.94
C SER A 143 -10.36 17.16 21.88
N ALA A 144 -9.22 17.35 22.56
CA ALA A 144 -8.46 18.59 22.51
C ALA A 144 -6.96 18.35 22.75
N LEU A 145 -6.13 19.26 22.21
CA LEU A 145 -4.72 19.37 22.55
C LEU A 145 -4.51 20.53 23.52
N PRO A 146 -3.56 20.40 24.48
CA PRO A 146 -3.28 21.46 25.44
C PRO A 146 -2.54 22.66 24.81
N VAL A 147 -1.80 22.43 23.73
CA VAL A 147 -1.07 23.44 22.96
C VAL A 147 -1.12 23.10 21.47
N PRO A 148 -0.83 24.05 20.56
CA PRO A 148 -0.82 23.77 19.14
C PRO A 148 0.17 22.64 18.77
N PRO A 149 -0.20 21.72 17.87
CA PRO A 149 0.69 20.67 17.39
C PRO A 149 1.86 21.24 16.58
N ARG A 150 2.98 20.51 16.58
CA ARG A 150 4.18 20.78 15.79
C ARG A 150 4.41 19.63 14.82
N TYR A 151 4.37 19.93 13.52
CA TYR A 151 4.72 18.95 12.49
C TYR A 151 6.22 18.98 12.20
N HIS A 152 6.86 17.82 12.13
CA HIS A 152 8.32 17.73 11.94
C HIS A 152 8.78 17.89 10.50
N PHE A 153 7.88 17.84 9.52
CA PHE A 153 8.20 17.85 8.10
C PHE A 153 9.24 16.80 7.69
N ARG A 154 9.28 15.66 8.40
CA ARG A 154 10.22 14.59 8.06
C ARG A 154 9.85 14.04 6.69
N PRO A 155 10.84 13.86 5.78
CA PRO A 155 10.57 13.23 4.51
C PRO A 155 10.08 11.79 4.76
N LEU A 156 9.23 11.31 3.86
CA LEU A 156 8.83 9.91 3.86
C LEU A 156 9.99 9.08 3.32
N GLU A 157 10.51 8.15 4.12
CA GLU A 157 11.65 7.33 3.73
C GLU A 157 11.15 6.15 2.90
N ARG A 158 11.58 6.10 1.62
CA ARG A 158 11.21 5.07 0.63
C ARG A 158 12.42 4.51 -0.11
N SER A 159 13.64 4.86 0.30
CA SER A 159 14.88 4.36 -0.30
C SER A 159 15.02 2.84 -0.15
N ASP A 160 14.43 2.27 0.90
CA ASP A 160 14.47 0.84 1.15
C ASP A 160 13.36 0.09 0.38
N PRO A 161 13.57 -1.17 -0.02
CA PRO A 161 12.75 -1.85 -1.03
C PRO A 161 11.35 -2.28 -0.57
N PHE A 162 11.20 -2.65 0.71
CA PHE A 162 9.97 -3.31 1.19
C PHE A 162 9.21 -2.51 2.25
N ILE A 163 9.84 -1.52 2.86
CA ILE A 163 9.30 -0.79 4.00
C ILE A 163 9.22 0.70 3.65
N ASP A 164 8.04 1.29 3.81
CA ASP A 164 7.87 2.73 3.86
C ASP A 164 7.96 3.18 5.32
N ARG A 165 8.72 4.25 5.60
CA ARG A 165 8.84 4.81 6.96
C ARG A 165 8.39 6.25 7.00
N ASP A 166 7.24 6.48 7.63
CA ASP A 166 6.74 7.82 7.94
C ASP A 166 7.01 8.14 9.41
N LEU A 167 8.15 8.78 9.67
CA LEU A 167 8.56 9.15 11.03
C LEU A 167 7.75 10.31 11.61
N ASN A 168 6.83 10.92 10.85
CA ASN A 168 5.84 11.84 11.42
C ASN A 168 4.75 11.07 12.18
N LEU A 169 4.54 9.79 11.90
CA LEU A 169 3.55 8.96 12.61
C LEU A 169 4.12 8.31 13.89
N CYS A 170 5.44 8.32 14.08
CA CYS A 170 6.10 7.62 15.16
C CYS A 170 5.80 8.27 16.53
N ILE A 171 5.37 7.44 17.50
CA ILE A 171 5.18 7.85 18.89
C ILE A 171 6.36 7.47 19.81
N LEU A 172 7.51 7.11 19.24
CA LEU A 172 8.73 6.74 19.98
C LEU A 172 8.54 5.62 21.02
N CYS A 173 7.65 4.65 20.75
CA CYS A 173 7.35 3.57 21.69
C CYS A 173 8.48 2.54 21.86
N GLY A 174 9.48 2.53 20.96
CA GLY A 174 10.62 1.63 20.99
C GLY A 174 10.32 0.15 20.75
N ARG A 175 9.10 -0.22 20.32
CA ARG A 175 8.78 -1.63 19.96
C ARG A 175 9.66 -2.11 18.79
N CYS A 176 9.82 -1.28 17.76
CA CYS A 176 10.64 -1.60 16.58
C CYS A 176 12.14 -1.79 16.90
N VAL A 177 12.70 -0.94 17.78
CA VAL A 177 14.09 -1.04 18.27
C VAL A 177 14.28 -2.34 19.05
N ARG A 178 13.39 -2.61 20.02
CA ARG A 178 13.49 -3.80 20.87
C ARG A 178 13.30 -5.09 20.09
N VAL A 179 12.34 -5.16 19.14
CA VAL A 179 12.17 -6.36 18.33
C VAL A 179 13.36 -6.57 17.39
N CYS A 180 13.92 -5.52 16.79
CA CYS A 180 15.11 -5.64 15.95
C CYS A 180 16.28 -6.25 16.73
N LYS A 181 16.53 -5.74 17.95
CA LYS A 181 17.55 -6.28 18.86
C LYS A 181 17.22 -7.70 19.33
N HIS A 182 15.96 -8.00 19.65
CA HIS A 182 15.53 -9.32 20.10
C HIS A 182 15.78 -10.38 19.02
N GLN A 183 15.39 -10.09 17.78
CA GLN A 183 15.50 -11.03 16.66
C GLN A 183 16.94 -11.25 16.19
N HIS A 184 17.78 -10.22 16.23
CA HIS A 184 19.11 -10.26 15.59
C HIS A 184 20.29 -10.08 16.55
N GLY A 185 20.04 -9.89 17.86
CA GLY A 185 21.05 -9.59 18.88
C GLY A 185 21.63 -8.18 18.82
N LYS A 186 21.47 -7.48 17.69
CA LYS A 186 21.85 -6.07 17.45
C LYS A 186 20.67 -5.29 16.89
N SER A 187 20.59 -4.00 17.21
CA SER A 187 19.56 -3.13 16.64
C SER A 187 20.13 -2.37 15.43
N ILE A 188 19.47 -2.47 14.29
CA ILE A 188 19.79 -1.68 13.09
C ILE A 188 19.20 -0.27 13.21
N ILE A 189 18.01 -0.18 13.76
CA ILE A 189 17.30 1.07 14.09
C ILE A 189 17.38 1.34 15.59
N ASP A 190 17.59 2.58 16.00
CA ASP A 190 17.63 2.99 17.40
C ASP A 190 17.07 4.41 17.57
N PHE A 191 17.04 4.91 18.81
CA PHE A 191 16.70 6.29 19.12
C PHE A 191 17.86 7.22 18.74
N VAL A 192 17.58 8.18 17.85
CA VAL A 192 18.52 9.20 17.40
C VAL A 192 18.03 10.57 17.87
N GLY A 193 18.93 11.37 18.45
CA GLY A 193 18.62 12.71 18.96
C GLY A 193 18.02 12.72 20.36
N ARG A 194 17.45 13.87 20.76
CA ARG A 194 16.85 14.08 22.09
C ARG A 194 15.67 15.06 22.03
N SER A 195 14.73 14.94 22.98
CA SER A 195 13.55 15.81 23.05
C SER A 195 12.74 15.79 21.75
N SER A 196 12.14 16.91 21.32
CA SER A 196 11.29 17.01 20.12
C SER A 196 11.96 16.55 18.82
N VAL A 197 13.29 16.64 18.72
CA VAL A 197 14.00 16.16 17.50
C VAL A 197 14.32 14.67 17.54
N ALA A 198 13.96 13.96 18.61
CA ALA A 198 14.16 12.53 18.71
C ALA A 198 13.35 11.77 17.65
N ARG A 199 13.97 10.76 17.04
CA ARG A 199 13.36 9.89 16.04
C ARG A 199 13.93 8.48 16.11
N ILE A 200 13.23 7.53 15.51
CA ILE A 200 13.80 6.21 15.21
C ILE A 200 14.60 6.32 13.91
N GLY A 201 15.86 5.91 13.94
CA GLY A 201 16.75 5.98 12.79
C GLY A 201 17.97 5.09 12.93
N GLU A 202 18.73 5.04 11.85
CA GLU A 202 20.00 4.35 11.73
C GLU A 202 21.15 5.22 12.24
N ALA A 203 22.26 4.58 12.59
CA ALA A 203 23.49 5.30 12.83
C ALA A 203 23.96 6.04 11.55
N PHE A 204 24.26 7.34 11.70
CA PHE A 204 24.75 8.21 10.62
C PHE A 204 23.79 8.40 9.44
N ASP A 205 22.47 8.26 9.66
CA ASP A 205 21.44 8.52 8.64
C ASP A 205 21.61 7.70 7.35
N ARG A 206 22.12 6.48 7.51
CA ARG A 206 22.20 5.48 6.45
C ARG A 206 20.82 4.88 6.17
N SER A 207 20.63 4.35 4.97
CA SER A 207 19.46 3.52 4.64
C SER A 207 19.45 2.22 5.45
N LEU A 208 18.29 1.55 5.59
CA LEU A 208 18.25 0.22 6.19
C LEU A 208 19.12 -0.77 5.40
N LEU A 209 19.15 -0.63 4.07
CA LEU A 209 20.03 -1.40 3.18
C LEU A 209 21.51 -1.22 3.52
N ASP A 210 21.98 0.01 3.73
CA ASP A 210 23.38 0.30 4.06
C ASP A 210 23.74 -0.05 5.51
N ALA A 211 22.72 -0.18 6.36
CA ALA A 211 22.86 -0.62 7.74
C ALA A 211 22.75 -2.16 7.90
N ASP A 212 22.75 -2.93 6.80
CA ASP A 212 22.69 -4.41 6.80
C ASP A 212 21.37 -4.97 7.39
N CYS A 213 20.25 -4.27 7.18
CA CYS A 213 18.92 -4.77 7.51
C CYS A 213 18.58 -6.04 6.72
N ARG A 214 18.00 -7.04 7.40
CA ARG A 214 17.59 -8.32 6.78
C ARG A 214 16.19 -8.31 6.18
N PHE A 215 15.42 -7.23 6.41
CA PHE A 215 14.03 -7.09 5.96
C PHE A 215 13.13 -8.26 6.42
N CYS A 216 13.22 -8.59 7.71
CA CYS A 216 12.37 -9.61 8.34
C CYS A 216 10.92 -9.16 8.59
N GLY A 217 10.65 -7.86 8.55
CA GLY A 217 9.32 -7.28 8.76
C GLY A 217 8.85 -7.22 10.22
N SER A 218 9.59 -7.77 11.19
CA SER A 218 9.14 -7.77 12.60
C SER A 218 8.92 -6.37 13.18
N CYS A 219 9.68 -5.36 12.72
CA CYS A 219 9.47 -3.96 13.13
C CYS A 219 8.15 -3.37 12.60
N VAL A 220 7.67 -3.83 11.45
CA VAL A 220 6.36 -3.48 10.87
C VAL A 220 5.25 -4.13 11.70
N ASP A 221 5.41 -5.41 12.06
CA ASP A 221 4.39 -6.16 12.81
C ASP A 221 4.08 -5.58 14.19
N VAL A 222 5.11 -5.08 14.90
CA VAL A 222 4.94 -4.57 16.26
C VAL A 222 4.60 -3.07 16.31
N CYS A 223 4.57 -2.36 15.17
CA CYS A 223 4.37 -0.91 15.16
C CYS A 223 2.91 -0.57 15.55
N PRO A 224 2.65 0.19 16.64
CA PRO A 224 1.29 0.53 17.07
C PRO A 224 0.61 1.60 16.20
N THR A 225 1.30 2.05 15.15
CA THR A 225 0.93 3.19 14.28
C THR A 225 1.21 2.80 12.83
N GLY A 226 1.01 3.72 11.89
CA GLY A 226 1.43 3.52 10.50
C GLY A 226 2.90 3.87 10.20
N SER A 227 3.74 4.14 11.22
CA SER A 227 5.08 4.69 11.00
C SER A 227 6.02 3.76 10.22
N LEU A 228 5.88 2.45 10.38
CA LEU A 228 6.60 1.43 9.62
C LEU A 228 5.55 0.60 8.90
N ALA A 229 5.59 0.57 7.57
CA ALA A 229 4.55 -0.06 6.77
C ALA A 229 5.17 -0.97 5.71
N ASP A 230 4.58 -2.15 5.53
CA ASP A 230 4.84 -3.00 4.38
C ASP A 230 4.36 -2.26 3.12
N ARG A 231 5.27 -1.94 2.21
CA ARG A 231 4.97 -1.15 1.00
C ARG A 231 3.88 -1.79 0.15
N TYR A 232 3.87 -3.12 0.08
CA TYR A 232 2.89 -3.88 -0.67
C TYR A 232 1.55 -3.90 0.08
N ALA A 233 1.56 -4.26 1.36
CA ALA A 233 0.32 -4.52 2.09
C ALA A 233 -0.44 -3.26 2.53
N LYS A 234 0.23 -2.12 2.68
CA LYS A 234 -0.28 -0.93 3.42
C LYS A 234 -1.60 -0.35 2.92
N TRP A 235 -2.00 -0.59 1.66
CA TRP A 235 -3.23 -0.05 1.11
C TRP A 235 -4.37 -1.06 0.99
N PHE A 236 -4.13 -2.33 1.33
CA PHE A 236 -5.16 -3.37 1.34
C PHE A 236 -6.02 -3.35 2.62
N GLY A 237 -5.66 -2.54 3.63
CA GLY A 237 -6.42 -2.44 4.88
C GLY A 237 -6.13 -3.58 5.86
N LYS A 238 -7.08 -3.84 6.78
CA LYS A 238 -6.99 -4.96 7.72
C LYS A 238 -7.31 -6.27 7.01
N ALA A 239 -6.50 -7.30 7.26
CA ALA A 239 -6.81 -8.66 6.83
C ALA A 239 -8.14 -9.15 7.44
N GLU A 240 -9.02 -9.67 6.60
CA GLU A 240 -10.31 -10.24 7.00
C GLU A 240 -10.11 -11.53 7.77
N THR A 241 -9.17 -12.35 7.29
CA THR A 241 -8.79 -13.62 7.89
C THR A 241 -7.28 -13.81 7.87
N TRP A 242 -6.80 -14.66 8.76
CA TRP A 242 -5.42 -15.15 8.82
C TRP A 242 -5.44 -16.66 8.70
N ALA A 243 -4.68 -17.20 7.76
CA ALA A 243 -4.60 -18.63 7.53
C ALA A 243 -3.14 -19.08 7.40
N GLN A 244 -2.87 -20.31 7.82
CA GLN A 244 -1.51 -20.84 7.91
C GLN A 244 -1.23 -21.86 6.81
N THR A 245 -0.05 -21.78 6.19
CA THR A 245 0.44 -22.76 5.22
C THR A 245 1.97 -22.82 5.23
N SER A 246 2.57 -23.84 4.64
CA SER A 246 4.03 -23.97 4.55
C SER A 246 4.62 -23.24 3.35
N CYS A 247 5.78 -22.60 3.55
CA CYS A 247 6.54 -22.00 2.46
C CYS A 247 7.23 -23.06 1.60
N VAL A 248 7.17 -22.92 0.27
CA VAL A 248 7.84 -23.86 -0.66
C VAL A 248 9.14 -23.34 -1.27
N LEU A 249 9.57 -22.12 -0.91
CA LEU A 249 10.70 -21.47 -1.58
C LEU A 249 12.05 -22.12 -1.23
N CYS A 250 12.24 -22.59 0.00
CA CYS A 250 13.44 -23.32 0.41
C CYS A 250 13.09 -24.54 1.28
N ASP A 251 14.09 -25.37 1.56
CA ASP A 251 14.04 -26.61 2.34
C ASP A 251 13.71 -26.41 3.83
N GLU A 252 13.76 -25.17 4.34
CA GLU A 252 13.39 -24.85 5.72
C GLU A 252 11.88 -24.88 5.98
N ARG A 253 11.04 -24.80 4.94
CA ARG A 253 9.57 -24.90 5.01
C ARG A 253 8.93 -24.11 6.17
N CYS A 254 9.27 -22.83 6.29
CA CYS A 254 8.70 -21.96 7.32
C CYS A 254 7.18 -21.91 7.24
N THR A 255 6.51 -21.99 8.40
CA THR A 255 5.07 -21.75 8.49
C THR A 255 4.79 -20.27 8.28
N LEU A 256 3.99 -19.98 7.27
CA LEU A 256 3.55 -18.65 6.92
C LEU A 256 2.17 -18.43 7.54
N ASN A 257 1.99 -17.28 8.21
CA ASN A 257 0.66 -16.78 8.54
C ASN A 257 0.28 -15.73 7.50
N ILE A 258 -0.69 -16.04 6.64
CA ILE A 258 -1.07 -15.22 5.48
C ILE A 258 -2.34 -14.44 5.82
N GLY A 259 -2.26 -13.11 5.73
CA GLY A 259 -3.41 -12.22 5.83
C GLY A 259 -4.11 -12.11 4.48
N ILE A 260 -5.43 -12.28 4.47
CA ILE A 260 -6.25 -12.40 3.26
C ILE A 260 -7.31 -11.30 3.23
N VAL A 261 -7.52 -10.71 2.06
CA VAL A 261 -8.63 -9.79 1.72
C VAL A 261 -9.09 -10.14 0.32
N ASP A 262 -10.40 -10.28 0.09
CA ASP A 262 -10.98 -10.65 -1.21
C ASP A 262 -10.31 -11.89 -1.83
N GLU A 263 -10.11 -12.93 -1.01
CA GLU A 263 -9.44 -14.20 -1.36
C GLU A 263 -7.97 -14.09 -1.81
N LYS A 264 -7.38 -12.88 -1.77
CA LYS A 264 -5.99 -12.60 -2.16
C LYS A 264 -5.09 -12.50 -0.94
N ALA A 265 -3.86 -13.00 -1.07
CA ALA A 265 -2.83 -12.80 -0.05
C ALA A 265 -2.36 -11.33 -0.06
N ILE A 266 -2.49 -10.63 1.08
CA ILE A 266 -2.10 -9.22 1.19
C ILE A 266 -0.86 -8.99 2.05
N SER A 267 -0.58 -9.86 3.01
CA SER A 267 0.60 -9.77 3.88
C SER A 267 0.94 -11.12 4.49
N VAL A 268 2.19 -11.30 4.91
CA VAL A 268 2.65 -12.55 5.54
C VAL A 268 3.40 -12.26 6.83
N ARG A 269 3.16 -13.03 7.89
CA ARG A 269 3.87 -12.92 9.18
C ARG A 269 4.42 -14.28 9.59
N ALA A 270 5.42 -14.26 10.47
CA ALA A 270 5.85 -15.47 11.16
C ALA A 270 4.73 -15.94 12.10
N VAL A 271 4.47 -17.25 12.15
CA VAL A 271 3.61 -17.83 13.20
C VAL A 271 4.36 -17.85 14.55
N ASP A 272 5.66 -18.13 14.51
CA ASP A 272 6.56 -18.04 15.66
C ASP A 272 7.06 -16.59 15.81
N GLU A 273 6.48 -15.82 16.74
CA GLU A 273 6.85 -14.41 16.94
C GLU A 273 8.31 -14.22 17.39
N ASP A 274 8.93 -15.24 17.99
CA ASP A 274 10.32 -15.19 18.47
C ASP A 274 11.33 -15.43 17.32
N LYS A 275 10.87 -15.83 16.13
CA LYS A 275 11.72 -16.21 14.99
C LYS A 275 11.19 -15.63 13.68
N PRO A 276 11.96 -14.74 13.01
CA PRO A 276 11.46 -14.07 11.83
C PRO A 276 11.48 -14.97 10.58
N LEU A 277 10.62 -14.64 9.62
CA LEU A 277 10.73 -15.14 8.25
C LEU A 277 11.87 -14.44 7.50
N CYS A 278 12.34 -15.06 6.41
CA CYS A 278 13.21 -14.37 5.45
C CYS A 278 12.42 -13.35 4.62
N VAL A 279 13.13 -12.45 3.93
CA VAL A 279 12.52 -11.42 3.07
C VAL A 279 11.58 -12.01 2.02
N LEU A 280 11.88 -13.22 1.51
CA LEU A 280 11.04 -13.87 0.52
C LEU A 280 9.70 -14.33 1.13
N GLY A 281 9.76 -15.06 2.24
CA GLY A 281 8.56 -15.49 2.95
C GLY A 281 7.72 -14.31 3.44
N ARG A 282 8.37 -13.24 3.91
CA ARG A 282 7.72 -12.04 4.45
C ARG A 282 7.12 -11.14 3.37
N PHE A 283 7.96 -10.65 2.46
CA PHE A 283 7.60 -9.55 1.55
C PHE A 283 7.43 -10.00 0.09
N ALA A 284 7.99 -11.14 -0.33
CA ALA A 284 7.87 -11.60 -1.72
C ALA A 284 6.63 -12.49 -1.95
N THR A 285 6.19 -13.25 -0.94
CA THR A 285 5.06 -14.19 -1.07
C THR A 285 3.81 -13.54 -1.66
N ALA A 286 3.28 -12.49 -1.03
CA ALA A 286 2.05 -11.85 -1.50
C ALA A 286 2.17 -11.24 -2.92
N PRO A 287 3.23 -10.49 -3.27
CA PRO A 287 3.48 -10.06 -4.65
C PRO A 287 3.58 -11.20 -5.67
N LEU A 288 4.19 -12.33 -5.30
CA LEU A 288 4.27 -13.51 -6.17
C LEU A 288 2.86 -14.05 -6.46
N MET A 289 2.02 -14.20 -5.43
CA MET A 289 0.67 -14.75 -5.61
C MET A 289 -0.19 -13.83 -6.48
N ASN A 290 -0.08 -12.51 -6.29
CA ASN A 290 -0.90 -11.53 -6.99
C ASN A 290 -0.18 -10.87 -8.18
N HIS A 291 0.85 -11.51 -8.74
CA HIS A 291 1.61 -10.93 -9.84
C HIS A 291 0.72 -10.69 -11.07
N SER A 292 0.94 -9.59 -11.80
CA SER A 292 0.12 -9.24 -12.96
C SER A 292 0.27 -10.17 -14.15
N GLU A 293 1.36 -10.94 -14.21
CA GLU A 293 1.61 -11.93 -15.26
C GLU A 293 1.11 -13.34 -14.93
N ARG A 294 0.27 -13.48 -13.88
CA ARG A 294 -0.35 -14.76 -13.57
C ARG A 294 -1.20 -15.24 -14.74
N LEU A 295 -1.09 -16.52 -15.09
CA LEU A 295 -1.92 -17.15 -16.12
C LEU A 295 -3.29 -17.48 -15.54
N HIS A 296 -4.36 -17.00 -16.18
CA HIS A 296 -5.73 -17.14 -15.69
C HIS A 296 -6.55 -18.20 -16.43
N VAL A 297 -6.29 -18.41 -17.72
CA VAL A 297 -7.15 -19.23 -18.61
C VAL A 297 -6.28 -20.14 -19.46
N PRO A 298 -6.70 -21.39 -19.75
CA PRO A 298 -6.01 -22.25 -20.70
C PRO A 298 -5.86 -21.60 -22.07
N GLN A 299 -4.73 -21.84 -22.73
CA GLN A 299 -4.43 -21.28 -24.04
C GLN A 299 -3.96 -22.37 -25.00
N ILE A 300 -4.37 -22.26 -26.27
CA ILE A 300 -3.88 -23.10 -27.36
C ILE A 300 -3.25 -22.26 -28.45
N ARG A 301 -2.28 -22.83 -29.16
CA ARG A 301 -1.60 -22.17 -30.27
C ARG A 301 -2.45 -22.22 -31.54
N VAL A 302 -2.75 -21.05 -32.09
CA VAL A 302 -3.44 -20.87 -33.37
C VAL A 302 -2.57 -19.99 -34.28
N GLY A 303 -1.85 -20.60 -35.20
CA GLY A 303 -0.81 -19.93 -35.98
C GLY A 303 0.35 -19.51 -35.08
N GLU A 304 0.74 -18.23 -35.12
CA GLU A 304 1.84 -17.69 -34.32
C GLU A 304 1.42 -17.23 -32.92
N ASN A 305 0.12 -17.21 -32.61
CA ASN A 305 -0.41 -16.64 -31.36
C ASN A 305 -1.05 -17.71 -30.48
N LEU A 306 -0.98 -17.50 -29.16
CA LEU A 306 -1.78 -18.22 -28.17
C LEU A 306 -3.17 -17.57 -28.06
N ARG A 307 -4.21 -18.39 -27.97
CA ARG A 307 -5.59 -17.94 -27.76
C ARG A 307 -6.18 -18.62 -26.54
N GLU A 308 -6.82 -17.83 -25.69
CA GLU A 308 -7.57 -18.33 -24.55
C GLU A 308 -8.75 -19.20 -24.99
N VAL A 309 -8.91 -20.34 -24.34
CA VAL A 309 -9.98 -21.32 -24.58
C VAL A 309 -10.46 -21.90 -23.26
N ASN A 310 -11.58 -22.61 -23.29
CA ASN A 310 -12.04 -23.37 -22.12
C ASN A 310 -11.19 -24.64 -21.90
N TRP A 311 -11.33 -25.23 -20.72
CA TRP A 311 -10.59 -26.43 -20.31
C TRP A 311 -10.81 -27.63 -21.26
N ASP A 312 -12.05 -27.90 -21.68
CA ASP A 312 -12.36 -29.04 -22.55
C ASP A 312 -11.61 -28.95 -23.89
N ALA A 313 -11.61 -27.76 -24.51
CA ALA A 313 -10.90 -27.54 -25.76
C ALA A 313 -9.38 -27.63 -25.60
N ALA A 314 -8.82 -27.09 -24.50
CA ALA A 314 -7.39 -27.18 -24.22
C ALA A 314 -6.94 -28.64 -23.97
N LEU A 315 -7.71 -29.40 -23.21
CA LEU A 315 -7.44 -30.81 -22.92
C LEU A 315 -7.54 -31.68 -24.17
N ALA A 316 -8.61 -31.54 -24.96
CA ALA A 316 -8.77 -32.27 -26.21
C ALA A 316 -7.61 -31.99 -27.19
N HIS A 317 -7.21 -30.71 -27.32
CA HIS A 317 -6.09 -30.33 -28.17
C HIS A 317 -4.76 -30.90 -27.66
N ALA A 318 -4.51 -30.83 -26.34
CA ALA A 318 -3.31 -31.40 -25.73
C ALA A 318 -3.26 -32.92 -25.94
N ALA A 319 -4.36 -33.64 -25.70
CA ALA A 319 -4.44 -35.08 -25.88
C ALA A 319 -4.20 -35.49 -27.34
N GLU A 320 -4.85 -34.83 -28.31
CA GLU A 320 -4.65 -35.07 -29.75
C GLU A 320 -3.18 -34.93 -30.14
N LYS A 321 -2.53 -33.84 -29.71
CA LYS A 321 -1.12 -33.57 -30.05
C LYS A 321 -0.15 -34.50 -29.34
N LEU A 322 -0.48 -34.95 -28.13
CA LEU A 322 0.41 -35.74 -27.31
C LEU A 322 0.40 -37.24 -27.68
N MET A 323 -0.71 -37.77 -28.19
CA MET A 323 -0.88 -39.19 -28.55
C MET A 323 0.26 -39.83 -29.38
N PRO A 324 0.89 -39.14 -30.37
CA PRO A 324 1.98 -39.70 -31.16
C PRO A 324 3.29 -39.91 -30.38
N TYR A 325 3.44 -39.28 -29.22
CA TYR A 325 4.69 -39.23 -28.46
C TYR A 325 4.57 -40.08 -27.20
N LYS A 326 5.05 -41.32 -27.26
CA LYS A 326 5.15 -42.25 -26.11
C LYS A 326 6.56 -42.84 -26.00
N GLY A 327 6.83 -43.55 -24.90
CA GLY A 327 8.14 -44.17 -24.72
C GLY A 327 9.25 -43.14 -24.56
N THR A 328 10.41 -43.43 -25.15
CA THR A 328 11.60 -42.56 -25.10
C THR A 328 11.45 -41.23 -25.83
N SER A 329 10.37 -41.04 -26.61
CA SER A 329 10.10 -39.80 -27.33
C SER A 329 9.42 -38.71 -26.50
N PHE A 330 8.89 -39.06 -25.31
CA PHE A 330 8.20 -38.15 -24.41
C PHE A 330 8.98 -37.96 -23.11
N ALA A 331 8.96 -36.76 -22.55
CA ALA A 331 9.44 -36.49 -21.19
C ALA A 331 8.47 -35.59 -20.41
N LEU A 332 8.46 -35.72 -19.09
CA LEU A 332 7.81 -34.76 -18.20
C LEU A 332 8.86 -34.20 -17.25
N VAL A 333 8.86 -32.87 -17.13
CA VAL A 333 9.82 -32.13 -16.30
C VAL A 333 9.09 -31.37 -15.22
N CYS A 334 9.54 -31.50 -13.97
CA CYS A 334 9.06 -30.70 -12.85
C CYS A 334 10.20 -30.40 -11.86
N ASP A 335 9.90 -29.59 -10.83
CA ASP A 335 10.83 -29.31 -9.74
C ASP A 335 10.32 -29.87 -8.39
N ALA A 336 11.21 -29.97 -7.41
CA ALA A 336 10.92 -30.45 -6.07
C ALA A 336 10.27 -29.41 -5.12
N GLN A 337 9.85 -28.24 -5.62
CA GLN A 337 9.00 -27.29 -4.88
C GLN A 337 7.50 -27.65 -5.00
N LEU A 338 7.13 -28.53 -5.93
CA LEU A 338 5.78 -29.09 -6.01
C LEU A 338 5.44 -29.99 -4.82
N PRO A 339 4.17 -30.04 -4.39
CA PRO A 339 3.73 -30.98 -3.37
C PRO A 339 3.98 -32.43 -3.79
N GLU A 340 4.27 -33.29 -2.81
CA GLU A 340 4.61 -34.70 -3.02
C GLU A 340 3.54 -35.47 -3.78
N GLU A 341 2.28 -35.18 -3.49
CA GLU A 341 1.14 -35.80 -4.15
C GLU A 341 1.06 -35.38 -5.62
N HIS A 342 1.48 -34.16 -5.94
CA HIS A 342 1.51 -33.68 -7.30
C HIS A 342 2.58 -34.44 -8.08
N ARG A 343 3.80 -34.48 -7.55
CA ARG A 343 4.92 -35.22 -8.14
C ARG A 343 4.61 -36.71 -8.33
N PHE A 344 3.92 -37.32 -7.36
CA PHE A 344 3.47 -38.72 -7.47
C PHE A 344 2.57 -38.94 -8.69
N ILE A 345 1.58 -38.06 -8.90
CA ILE A 345 0.66 -38.13 -10.05
C ILE A 345 1.39 -37.85 -11.37
N LEU A 346 2.24 -36.83 -11.40
CA LEU A 346 3.05 -36.48 -12.58
C LEU A 346 3.94 -37.65 -13.01
N LYS A 347 4.58 -38.32 -12.04
CA LYS A 347 5.39 -39.51 -12.27
C LYS A 347 4.55 -40.69 -12.78
N ALA A 348 3.42 -40.98 -12.12
CA ALA A 348 2.53 -42.05 -12.54
C ALA A 348 1.99 -41.85 -13.96
N PHE A 349 1.63 -40.61 -14.32
CA PHE A 349 1.25 -40.25 -15.69
C PHE A 349 2.37 -40.57 -16.70
N THR A 350 3.59 -40.14 -16.38
CA THR A 350 4.76 -40.32 -17.26
C THR A 350 5.07 -41.80 -17.49
N GLU A 351 5.17 -42.58 -16.40
CA GLU A 351 5.59 -43.98 -16.46
C GLU A 351 4.48 -44.91 -16.96
N LYS A 352 3.21 -44.65 -16.58
CA LYS A 352 2.11 -45.60 -16.81
C LYS A 352 1.14 -45.21 -17.93
N VAL A 353 0.95 -43.91 -18.19
CA VAL A 353 0.04 -43.44 -19.27
C VAL A 353 0.83 -43.22 -20.57
N MET A 354 2.00 -42.58 -20.44
CA MET A 354 2.88 -42.26 -21.56
C MET A 354 3.94 -43.33 -21.84
N ASP A 355 4.05 -44.34 -20.97
CA ASP A 355 5.04 -45.44 -21.06
C ASP A 355 6.49 -44.92 -21.19
N SER A 356 6.77 -43.75 -20.62
CA SER A 356 8.07 -43.09 -20.76
C SER A 356 8.94 -43.29 -19.52
N PRO A 357 10.24 -43.59 -19.69
CA PRO A 357 11.20 -43.62 -18.59
C PRO A 357 11.69 -42.20 -18.19
N HIS A 358 11.24 -41.14 -18.86
CA HIS A 358 11.79 -39.79 -18.74
C HIS A 358 10.93 -38.88 -17.85
N TYR A 359 10.75 -39.29 -16.59
CA TYR A 359 10.30 -38.38 -15.51
C TYR A 359 11.51 -37.68 -14.90
N ILE A 360 11.64 -36.37 -15.15
CA ILE A 360 12.80 -35.57 -14.77
C ILE A 360 12.40 -34.60 -13.66
N GLU A 361 12.90 -34.86 -12.45
CA GLU A 361 12.67 -34.02 -11.28
C GLU A 361 13.94 -33.24 -10.93
N LEU A 362 13.83 -31.92 -10.86
CA LEU A 362 14.95 -31.03 -10.52
C LEU A 362 15.09 -30.84 -9.01
N ASP A 363 16.34 -30.76 -8.54
CA ASP A 363 16.68 -30.65 -7.12
C ASP A 363 16.32 -29.27 -6.55
N ALA A 364 15.53 -29.27 -5.46
CA ALA A 364 15.18 -28.06 -4.71
C ALA A 364 16.41 -27.30 -4.17
N ASN A 365 17.52 -27.99 -3.90
CA ASN A 365 18.72 -27.41 -3.29
C ASN A 365 19.54 -26.53 -4.24
N LYS A 366 19.25 -26.56 -5.55
CA LYS A 366 19.89 -25.66 -6.53
C LYS A 366 19.11 -24.37 -6.76
N ASN A 367 18.20 -24.04 -5.83
CA ASN A 367 17.43 -22.80 -5.80
C ASN A 367 16.64 -22.54 -7.09
N GLY A 368 16.24 -23.59 -7.83
CA GLY A 368 15.49 -23.52 -9.10
C GLY A 368 16.25 -22.91 -10.30
N SER A 369 17.56 -22.75 -10.20
CA SER A 369 18.42 -22.21 -11.27
C SER A 369 18.75 -23.21 -12.38
N GLU A 370 18.55 -24.50 -12.10
CA GLU A 370 18.84 -25.58 -13.03
C GLU A 370 17.75 -25.68 -14.09
N LYS A 371 18.16 -25.82 -15.35
CA LYS A 371 17.26 -26.20 -16.45
C LYS A 371 17.39 -27.70 -16.65
N ALA A 372 16.29 -28.35 -17.00
CA ALA A 372 16.29 -29.79 -17.20
C ALA A 372 17.17 -30.18 -18.39
N ASP A 373 17.88 -31.30 -18.25
CA ASP A 373 18.59 -31.92 -19.36
C ASP A 373 17.69 -32.96 -20.02
N LEU A 374 17.30 -32.69 -21.27
CA LEU A 374 16.37 -33.53 -22.02
C LEU A 374 17.15 -34.52 -22.89
N PRO A 375 16.82 -35.83 -22.84
CA PRO A 375 17.42 -36.82 -23.72
C PRO A 375 17.30 -36.44 -25.21
N GLU A 376 18.29 -36.80 -26.03
CA GLU A 376 18.27 -36.51 -27.48
C GLU A 376 17.06 -37.13 -28.18
N ALA A 377 16.61 -38.31 -27.74
CA ALA A 377 15.45 -39.00 -28.28
C ALA A 377 14.11 -38.30 -28.00
N CYS A 378 14.08 -37.37 -27.03
CA CYS A 378 12.88 -36.66 -26.64
C CYS A 378 12.47 -35.66 -27.74
N LYS A 379 11.21 -35.77 -28.17
CA LYS A 379 10.57 -34.94 -29.20
C LYS A 379 9.39 -34.13 -28.64
N ALA A 380 8.77 -34.60 -27.56
CA ALA A 380 7.66 -33.93 -26.88
C ALA A 380 7.89 -33.82 -25.38
N VAL A 381 7.46 -32.71 -24.79
CA VAL A 381 7.60 -32.46 -23.36
C VAL A 381 6.34 -31.87 -22.74
N ILE A 382 6.03 -32.27 -21.50
CA ILE A 382 5.24 -31.47 -20.56
C ILE A 382 6.21 -30.82 -19.58
N ALA A 383 6.28 -29.48 -19.59
CA ALA A 383 7.09 -28.71 -18.65
C ALA A 383 6.20 -28.08 -17.57
N VAL A 384 6.44 -28.43 -16.31
CA VAL A 384 5.72 -27.88 -15.16
C VAL A 384 6.58 -26.76 -14.54
N GLY A 385 6.35 -25.52 -14.99
CA GLY A 385 7.21 -24.36 -14.71
C GLY A 385 8.21 -24.05 -15.83
N ASN A 386 8.90 -22.92 -15.72
CA ASN A 386 9.93 -22.44 -16.66
C ASN A 386 11.25 -23.20 -16.52
N LEU A 387 11.27 -24.47 -16.92
CA LEU A 387 12.37 -25.40 -16.63
C LEU A 387 13.23 -25.76 -17.85
N LEU A 388 12.93 -25.22 -19.03
CA LEU A 388 13.68 -25.46 -20.26
C LEU A 388 14.40 -24.21 -20.77
N THR A 389 15.42 -24.43 -21.59
CA THR A 389 16.08 -23.37 -22.37
C THR A 389 15.38 -23.15 -23.71
N ASP A 390 15.51 -21.97 -24.29
CA ASP A 390 14.96 -21.66 -25.63
C ASP A 390 15.48 -22.63 -26.69
N ALA A 391 16.78 -22.98 -26.66
CA ALA A 391 17.36 -23.96 -27.57
C ALA A 391 16.71 -25.35 -27.47
N GLN A 392 16.34 -25.79 -26.27
CA GLN A 392 15.62 -27.05 -26.08
C GLN A 392 14.19 -26.94 -26.60
N CYS A 393 13.48 -25.86 -26.29
CA CYS A 393 12.12 -25.61 -26.80
C CYS A 393 12.08 -25.60 -28.34
N GLN A 394 13.10 -25.05 -29.00
CA GLN A 394 13.19 -25.00 -30.46
C GLN A 394 13.45 -26.36 -31.11
N ARG A 395 14.11 -27.28 -30.39
CA ARG A 395 14.41 -28.64 -30.88
C ARG A 395 13.19 -29.57 -30.82
N LEU A 396 12.27 -29.33 -29.91
CA LEU A 396 11.11 -30.18 -29.67
C LEU A 396 10.02 -29.95 -30.73
N GLU A 397 9.33 -31.03 -31.08
CA GLU A 397 8.17 -31.00 -31.99
C GLU A 397 6.89 -30.57 -31.25
N LEU A 398 6.80 -30.86 -29.94
CA LEU A 398 5.66 -30.52 -29.09
C LEU A 398 6.12 -30.06 -27.71
N VAL A 399 5.61 -28.91 -27.28
CA VAL A 399 5.79 -28.36 -25.94
C VAL A 399 4.43 -28.06 -25.34
N LEU A 400 4.11 -28.72 -24.23
CA LEU A 400 2.97 -28.36 -23.38
C LEU A 400 3.52 -27.75 -22.09
N VAL A 401 2.95 -26.61 -21.68
CA VAL A 401 3.41 -25.87 -20.51
C VAL A 401 2.31 -25.85 -19.46
N GLN A 402 2.68 -26.14 -18.22
CA GLN A 402 1.84 -26.00 -17.05
C GLN A 402 2.53 -25.04 -16.07
N ASP A 403 2.04 -23.81 -16.00
CA ASP A 403 2.76 -22.76 -15.29
C ASP A 403 1.82 -21.71 -14.68
N ALA A 404 2.34 -21.01 -13.69
CA ALA A 404 1.64 -19.92 -13.01
C ALA A 404 1.90 -18.57 -13.68
N TYR A 405 3.02 -18.38 -14.38
CA TYR A 405 3.44 -17.10 -14.97
C TYR A 405 3.80 -17.25 -16.45
N THR A 406 3.83 -16.13 -17.18
CA THR A 406 4.35 -16.09 -18.55
C THR A 406 5.85 -16.37 -18.59
N SER A 407 6.32 -17.05 -19.64
CA SER A 407 7.75 -17.32 -19.88
C SER A 407 8.05 -17.41 -21.37
N VAL A 408 9.35 -17.37 -21.71
CA VAL A 408 9.83 -17.58 -23.09
C VAL A 408 9.41 -18.93 -23.68
N MET A 409 9.06 -19.92 -22.87
CA MET A 409 8.58 -21.21 -23.37
C MET A 409 7.21 -21.10 -24.05
N LEU A 410 6.40 -20.09 -23.70
CA LEU A 410 5.09 -19.88 -24.29
C LEU A 410 5.18 -19.61 -25.80
N ASP A 411 6.30 -19.06 -26.29
CA ASP A 411 6.55 -18.80 -27.71
C ASP A 411 6.51 -20.08 -28.57
N LYS A 412 6.82 -21.24 -27.96
CA LYS A 412 6.78 -22.56 -28.62
C LYS A 412 5.67 -23.47 -28.13
N ALA A 413 5.05 -23.17 -26.98
CA ALA A 413 4.00 -24.00 -26.41
C ALA A 413 2.81 -24.17 -27.35
N GLN A 414 2.37 -25.41 -27.57
CA GLN A 414 1.13 -25.73 -28.29
C GLN A 414 -0.09 -25.58 -27.39
N VAL A 415 0.06 -25.89 -26.10
CA VAL A 415 -0.97 -25.68 -25.08
C VAL A 415 -0.30 -25.16 -23.81
N VAL A 416 -0.97 -24.21 -23.16
CA VAL A 416 -0.58 -23.64 -21.87
C VAL A 416 -1.72 -23.86 -20.89
N PHE A 417 -1.45 -24.52 -19.78
CA PHE A 417 -2.38 -24.73 -18.68
C PHE A 417 -2.03 -23.82 -17.50
N PRO A 418 -2.96 -22.96 -17.04
CA PRO A 418 -2.73 -22.11 -15.88
C PRO A 418 -2.68 -22.95 -14.60
N ALA A 419 -1.58 -22.84 -13.86
CA ALA A 419 -1.33 -23.60 -12.65
C ALA A 419 -1.50 -22.75 -11.38
N ALA A 420 -2.02 -23.39 -10.33
CA ALA A 420 -2.08 -22.85 -8.99
C ALA A 420 -0.68 -22.78 -8.35
N VAL A 421 -0.48 -21.82 -7.44
CA VAL A 421 0.74 -21.72 -6.63
C VAL A 421 0.53 -22.28 -5.22
N PHE A 422 1.58 -22.34 -4.40
CA PHE A 422 1.57 -23.11 -3.16
C PHE A 422 0.59 -22.63 -2.08
N THR A 423 0.10 -21.39 -2.14
CA THR A 423 -0.96 -20.91 -1.24
C THR A 423 -2.37 -21.25 -1.75
N GLU A 424 -2.48 -21.77 -2.96
CA GLU A 424 -3.72 -22.01 -3.69
C GLU A 424 -4.02 -23.52 -3.86
N THR A 425 -3.18 -24.39 -3.30
CA THR A 425 -3.32 -25.84 -3.39
C THR A 425 -3.06 -26.51 -2.04
N ASN A 426 -3.68 -27.66 -1.83
CA ASN A 426 -3.35 -28.56 -0.74
C ASN A 426 -2.24 -29.54 -1.14
N GLY A 427 -1.54 -30.07 -0.14
CA GLY A 427 -0.56 -31.14 -0.31
C GLY A 427 0.40 -31.28 0.87
N SER A 428 1.47 -32.02 0.66
CA SER A 428 2.54 -32.24 1.63
C SER A 428 3.88 -31.90 1.00
N ILE A 429 4.78 -31.30 1.77
CA ILE A 429 6.13 -30.98 1.30
C ILE A 429 7.18 -31.32 2.34
N ALA A 430 8.23 -32.05 1.94
CA ALA A 430 9.32 -32.39 2.85
C ALA A 430 10.21 -31.17 3.14
N ASP A 431 10.58 -31.01 4.41
CA ASP A 431 11.66 -30.10 4.82
C ASP A 431 13.04 -30.77 4.71
N ARG A 432 14.09 -30.01 5.07
CA ARG A 432 15.50 -30.43 5.05
C ARG A 432 15.78 -31.70 5.85
N ASP A 433 15.00 -31.95 6.91
CA ASP A 433 15.13 -33.10 7.79
C ASP A 433 14.19 -34.25 7.37
N LYS A 434 13.58 -34.12 6.17
CA LYS A 434 12.60 -35.05 5.57
C LYS A 434 11.34 -35.21 6.40
N ILE A 435 11.00 -34.20 7.20
CA ILE A 435 9.71 -34.11 7.88
C ILE A 435 8.72 -33.49 6.90
N TYR A 436 7.60 -34.16 6.68
CA TYR A 436 6.54 -33.66 5.81
C TYR A 436 5.74 -32.57 6.52
N ARG A 437 5.65 -31.41 5.87
CA ARG A 437 4.89 -30.24 6.31
C ARG A 437 3.63 -30.10 5.46
N PRO A 438 2.46 -29.84 6.05
CA PRO A 438 1.23 -29.68 5.30
C PRO A 438 1.21 -28.34 4.55
N LEU A 439 0.82 -28.39 3.29
CA LEU A 439 0.40 -27.25 2.50
C LEU A 439 -1.12 -27.17 2.53
N PHE A 440 -1.63 -26.04 3.01
CA PHE A 440 -3.04 -25.72 2.95
C PHE A 440 -3.30 -24.68 1.89
N GLN A 441 -4.37 -24.91 1.13
CA GLN A 441 -4.96 -23.89 0.29
C GLN A 441 -5.58 -22.82 1.19
N VAL A 442 -5.05 -21.61 1.09
CA VAL A 442 -5.47 -20.45 1.88
C VAL A 442 -5.92 -19.29 0.99
N THR A 443 -5.60 -19.32 -0.30
CA THR A 443 -6.09 -18.38 -1.32
C THR A 443 -6.73 -19.13 -2.48
N THR A 444 -7.51 -18.42 -3.30
CA THR A 444 -8.14 -19.00 -4.50
C THR A 444 -7.20 -18.86 -5.70
N PRO A 445 -7.00 -19.91 -6.52
CA PRO A 445 -6.29 -19.78 -7.79
C PRO A 445 -6.95 -18.72 -8.70
N PRO A 446 -6.17 -17.88 -9.38
CA PRO A 446 -6.71 -16.82 -10.21
C PRO A 446 -7.39 -17.39 -11.47
N GLY A 447 -8.59 -16.88 -11.79
CA GLY A 447 -9.34 -17.28 -12.98
C GLY A 447 -9.75 -18.75 -12.95
N GLN A 448 -9.21 -19.53 -13.89
CA GLN A 448 -9.47 -20.96 -14.06
C GLN A 448 -8.23 -21.82 -13.76
N ALA A 449 -7.21 -21.27 -13.08
CA ALA A 449 -6.02 -22.00 -12.69
C ALA A 449 -6.37 -23.21 -11.80
N LYS A 450 -5.61 -24.31 -11.94
CA LYS A 450 -5.83 -25.57 -11.22
C LYS A 450 -4.55 -26.09 -10.58
N ALA A 451 -4.68 -26.95 -9.56
CA ALA A 451 -3.53 -27.61 -8.97
C ALA A 451 -2.82 -28.51 -10.00
N ASP A 452 -1.50 -28.67 -9.87
CA ASP A 452 -0.71 -29.31 -10.92
C ASP A 452 -1.14 -30.75 -11.21
N CYS A 453 -1.51 -31.51 -10.16
CA CYS A 453 -2.05 -32.86 -10.31
C CYS A 453 -3.42 -32.90 -10.99
N GLU A 454 -4.29 -31.93 -10.72
CA GLU A 454 -5.65 -31.90 -11.29
C GLU A 454 -5.60 -31.75 -12.82
N ILE A 455 -4.65 -30.96 -13.31
CA ILE A 455 -4.40 -30.74 -14.75
C ILE A 455 -3.98 -32.07 -15.40
N ILE A 456 -3.03 -32.77 -14.80
CA ILE A 456 -2.54 -34.06 -15.30
C ILE A 456 -3.60 -35.15 -15.22
N ILE A 457 -4.41 -35.19 -14.16
CA ILE A 457 -5.54 -36.13 -14.03
C ILE A 457 -6.57 -35.87 -15.13
N ALA A 458 -6.90 -34.60 -15.38
CA ALA A 458 -7.84 -34.23 -16.44
C ALA A 458 -7.31 -34.62 -17.83
N LEU A 459 -6.01 -34.42 -18.08
CA LEU A 459 -5.37 -34.82 -19.34
C LEU A 459 -5.34 -36.36 -19.50
N ALA A 460 -5.04 -37.10 -18.42
CA ALA A 460 -5.08 -38.56 -18.43
C ALA A 460 -6.48 -39.09 -18.72
N LYS A 461 -7.52 -38.43 -18.18
CA LYS A 461 -8.92 -38.75 -18.48
C LYS A 461 -9.25 -38.55 -19.95
N GLU A 462 -8.82 -37.44 -20.54
CA GLU A 462 -9.00 -37.18 -21.97
C GLU A 462 -8.28 -38.23 -22.84
N LEU A 463 -7.14 -38.75 -22.38
CA LEU A 463 -6.42 -39.86 -23.02
C LEU A 463 -7.02 -41.26 -22.74
N GLY A 464 -8.15 -41.34 -22.03
CA GLY A 464 -8.81 -42.61 -21.68
C GLY A 464 -8.10 -43.43 -20.59
N ALA A 465 -7.20 -42.81 -19.83
CA ALA A 465 -6.34 -43.47 -18.84
C ALA A 465 -6.57 -42.96 -17.41
N GLU A 466 -7.76 -42.45 -17.08
CA GLU A 466 -8.05 -41.89 -15.75
C GLU A 466 -7.74 -42.88 -14.63
N HIS A 467 -8.11 -44.16 -14.78
CA HIS A 467 -7.91 -45.23 -13.79
C HIS A 467 -6.44 -45.48 -13.40
N VAL A 468 -5.49 -44.98 -14.18
CA VAL A 468 -4.04 -45.13 -13.93
C VAL A 468 -3.52 -44.09 -12.94
N VAL A 469 -4.17 -42.92 -12.91
CA VAL A 469 -3.79 -41.75 -12.09
C VAL A 469 -4.90 -41.33 -11.11
N ALA A 470 -6.11 -41.87 -11.27
CA ALA A 470 -7.20 -41.76 -10.33
C ALA A 470 -6.97 -42.78 -9.23
N ASP A 471 -6.31 -42.33 -8.17
CA ASP A 471 -6.14 -43.14 -6.97
C ASP A 471 -6.56 -42.31 -5.77
N ASP A 472 -7.42 -42.90 -4.92
CA ASP A 472 -7.71 -42.42 -3.56
C ASP A 472 -6.41 -42.23 -2.75
N THR A 473 -5.27 -42.75 -3.23
CA THR A 473 -3.93 -42.48 -2.72
C THR A 473 -3.60 -40.99 -2.60
N VAL A 474 -4.02 -40.09 -3.52
CA VAL A 474 -3.79 -38.64 -3.31
C VAL A 474 -4.59 -38.14 -2.11
N ALA A 475 -5.86 -38.52 -1.99
CA ALA A 475 -6.69 -38.18 -0.82
C ALA A 475 -6.16 -38.82 0.48
N LYS A 476 -5.54 -40.00 0.42
CA LYS A 476 -4.91 -40.69 1.56
C LYS A 476 -3.53 -40.13 1.93
N LEU A 477 -2.75 -39.64 0.94
CA LEU A 477 -1.45 -38.98 1.13
C LEU A 477 -1.63 -37.56 1.68
N THR A 478 -2.61 -36.81 1.14
CA THR A 478 -3.03 -35.49 1.64
C THR A 478 -3.72 -35.55 3.00
N GLN A 479 -4.27 -36.72 3.40
CA GLN A 479 -4.73 -37.01 4.76
C GLN A 479 -3.56 -37.26 5.73
N THR A 480 -2.47 -36.49 5.61
CA THR A 480 -1.44 -36.49 6.65
C THR A 480 -2.12 -36.09 7.95
N ALA A 481 -2.21 -37.04 8.87
CA ALA A 481 -2.75 -36.87 10.21
C ALA A 481 -1.98 -35.74 10.90
N ALA A 482 -2.65 -34.60 11.10
CA ALA A 482 -2.19 -33.39 11.79
C ALA A 482 -0.66 -33.31 12.04
N PRO A 483 0.20 -33.18 11.01
CA PRO A 483 1.58 -32.80 11.23
C PRO A 483 1.55 -31.37 11.72
N ILE A 484 2.28 -31.08 12.79
CA ILE A 484 2.35 -29.76 13.39
C ILE A 484 2.74 -28.75 12.29
N LEU A 485 1.79 -27.88 11.93
CA LEU A 485 2.00 -26.79 10.96
C LEU A 485 3.18 -25.92 11.34
N CYS A 486 3.32 -25.65 12.64
CA CYS A 486 4.30 -24.75 13.22
C CYS A 486 5.05 -25.42 14.38
N GLU A 487 6.31 -25.78 14.16
CA GLU A 487 7.23 -26.06 15.26
C GLU A 487 7.91 -24.77 15.70
N LYS A 488 7.90 -24.50 17.02
CA LYS A 488 8.70 -23.41 17.59
C LYS A 488 10.17 -23.69 17.26
N ARG A 489 10.83 -22.75 16.59
CA ARG A 489 12.22 -22.96 16.15
C ARG A 489 13.17 -22.55 17.26
N ASN A 490 14.20 -23.34 17.48
CA ASN A 490 15.28 -22.94 18.39
C ASN A 490 16.16 -21.84 17.76
N THR A 491 16.36 -21.89 16.45
CA THR A 491 17.25 -21.00 15.69
C THR A 491 16.49 -20.22 14.61
N VAL A 492 17.01 -19.05 14.26
CA VAL A 492 16.50 -18.25 13.13
C VAL A 492 16.73 -19.04 11.84
N PRO A 493 15.76 -19.09 10.90
CA PRO A 493 15.95 -19.78 9.62
C PRO A 493 17.21 -19.27 8.89
N PRO A 494 18.07 -20.13 8.32
CA PRO A 494 19.28 -19.71 7.61
C PRO A 494 19.04 -18.66 6.53
N ALA A 495 17.98 -18.80 5.73
CA ALA A 495 17.61 -17.83 4.68
C ALA A 495 17.19 -16.44 5.23
N ALA A 496 16.76 -16.38 6.50
CA ALA A 496 16.46 -15.12 7.18
C ALA A 496 17.73 -14.45 7.71
N ALA A 497 18.73 -15.25 8.12
CA ALA A 497 20.01 -14.76 8.65
C ALA A 497 21.04 -14.42 7.56
N ASP A 498 21.11 -15.21 6.49
CA ASP A 498 22.09 -15.12 5.40
C ASP A 498 21.38 -15.03 4.03
N PRO A 499 21.47 -13.89 3.33
CA PRO A 499 20.93 -13.74 1.98
C PRO A 499 21.40 -14.79 0.98
N LYS A 500 22.63 -15.32 1.11
CA LYS A 500 23.17 -16.33 0.20
C LYS A 500 22.44 -17.68 0.29
N LYS A 501 21.62 -17.86 1.32
CA LYS A 501 20.80 -19.07 1.56
C LYS A 501 19.37 -18.91 1.07
N ARG A 502 19.02 -17.80 0.43
CA ARG A 502 17.68 -17.57 -0.13
C ARG A 502 17.56 -18.22 -1.50
N ALA A 503 16.34 -18.65 -1.82
CA ALA A 503 16.01 -19.13 -3.16
C ALA A 503 16.06 -17.96 -4.15
N LEU A 504 16.54 -18.24 -5.37
CA LEU A 504 16.62 -17.25 -6.45
C LEU A 504 15.49 -17.45 -7.47
N PHE A 505 14.97 -18.68 -7.56
CA PHE A 505 13.94 -19.03 -8.51
C PHE A 505 12.76 -19.73 -7.83
N PHE A 506 11.58 -19.56 -8.42
CA PHE A 506 10.35 -20.27 -8.09
C PHE A 506 9.74 -20.80 -9.38
N ARG A 507 9.56 -22.12 -9.50
CA ARG A 507 9.12 -22.77 -10.75
C ARG A 507 9.96 -22.40 -11.97
N GLY A 508 11.26 -22.21 -11.78
CA GLY A 508 12.22 -21.79 -12.83
C GLY A 508 12.13 -20.32 -13.25
N HIS A 509 11.24 -19.53 -12.65
CA HIS A 509 11.17 -18.08 -12.83
C HIS A 509 12.06 -17.37 -11.81
N SER A 510 12.77 -16.33 -12.24
CA SER A 510 13.55 -15.50 -11.32
C SER A 510 12.60 -14.77 -10.38
N ILE A 511 12.77 -14.97 -9.06
CA ILE A 511 11.95 -14.28 -8.05
C ILE A 511 12.23 -12.77 -8.10
N ASP A 512 13.48 -12.39 -8.36
CA ASP A 512 13.88 -10.99 -8.49
C ASP A 512 13.11 -10.30 -9.64
N ALA A 513 12.93 -10.98 -10.77
CA ALA A 513 12.16 -10.45 -11.91
C ALA A 513 10.65 -10.31 -11.62
N LEU A 514 10.10 -11.15 -10.73
CA LEU A 514 8.68 -11.12 -10.36
C LEU A 514 8.39 -10.15 -9.20
N VAL A 515 9.41 -9.72 -8.45
CA VAL A 515 9.23 -8.94 -7.23
C VAL A 515 10.17 -7.74 -7.24
N LYS A 516 9.65 -6.60 -7.73
CA LYS A 516 10.43 -5.35 -7.92
C LYS A 516 11.26 -4.90 -6.72
N GLY A 517 10.81 -5.14 -5.48
CA GLY A 517 11.58 -4.81 -4.29
C GLY A 517 12.95 -5.50 -4.24
N LEU A 518 13.12 -6.63 -4.93
CA LEU A 518 14.38 -7.35 -5.02
C LEU A 518 15.37 -6.73 -6.02
N ASP A 519 14.97 -5.75 -6.86
CA ASP A 519 15.91 -5.03 -7.74
C ASP A 519 17.02 -4.33 -6.92
N SER A 520 16.65 -3.69 -5.80
CA SER A 520 17.58 -2.99 -4.89
C SER A 520 18.19 -3.90 -3.82
N LEU A 521 17.60 -5.07 -3.59
CA LEU A 521 18.11 -6.11 -2.67
C LEU A 521 17.90 -7.48 -3.31
N PRO A 522 18.79 -7.89 -4.24
CA PRO A 522 18.63 -9.16 -4.94
C PRO A 522 18.52 -10.31 -3.96
N ALA A 523 17.77 -11.36 -4.30
CA ALA A 523 17.59 -12.50 -3.41
C ALA A 523 18.93 -13.10 -2.97
N SER A 524 19.95 -13.05 -3.83
CA SER A 524 21.34 -13.50 -3.57
C SER A 524 22.10 -12.65 -2.52
N GLY A 525 21.60 -11.46 -2.21
CA GLY A 525 22.25 -10.45 -1.36
C GLY A 525 23.42 -9.72 -2.02
N GLN A 526 23.77 -10.04 -3.27
CA GLN A 526 24.77 -9.27 -4.03
C GLN A 526 24.06 -8.12 -4.73
N ARG A 527 24.43 -6.88 -4.39
CA ARG A 527 23.93 -5.70 -5.11
C ARG A 527 24.38 -5.77 -6.56
N ILE A 528 23.46 -5.63 -7.50
CA ILE A 528 23.82 -5.19 -8.84
C ILE A 528 24.36 -3.77 -8.64
N GLN A 529 25.62 -3.57 -9.02
CA GLN A 529 26.23 -2.25 -9.00
C GLN A 529 25.40 -1.39 -9.96
N GLU A 530 24.68 -0.40 -9.42
CA GLU A 530 23.85 0.48 -10.23
C GLU A 530 24.66 0.98 -11.42
N THR A 531 24.17 0.68 -12.63
CA THR A 531 24.62 1.38 -13.83
C THR A 531 24.45 2.87 -13.56
N THR A 532 25.56 3.58 -13.70
CA THR A 532 25.62 5.04 -13.66
C THR A 532 24.70 5.58 -14.74
N GLU A 533 23.46 5.93 -14.37
CA GLU A 533 22.55 6.58 -15.30
C GLU A 533 22.75 8.09 -15.33
N ALA A 534 22.72 8.56 -16.58
CA ALA A 534 22.82 9.89 -17.12
C ALA A 534 22.81 11.04 -16.10
N ALA A 535 23.91 11.80 -16.12
CA ALA A 535 23.97 13.13 -15.58
C ALA A 535 22.73 13.92 -15.99
N VAL A 536 21.96 14.38 -15.01
CA VAL A 536 20.94 15.41 -15.20
C VAL A 536 21.67 16.63 -15.74
N VAL A 537 21.48 16.90 -17.03
CA VAL A 537 21.99 18.11 -17.67
C VAL A 537 21.16 19.26 -17.08
N ALA A 538 21.78 20.06 -16.20
CA ALA A 538 21.17 21.30 -15.76
C ALA A 538 20.83 22.14 -17.02
N PRO A 539 19.63 22.73 -17.10
CA PRO A 539 19.25 23.53 -18.26
C PRO A 539 20.30 24.62 -18.50
N VAL A 540 20.77 24.73 -19.75
CA VAL A 540 21.70 25.80 -20.15
C VAL A 540 20.95 27.14 -20.03
N PRO A 541 21.42 28.09 -19.20
CA PRO A 541 20.77 29.40 -19.06
C PRO A 541 20.69 30.11 -20.41
N GLY A 542 19.49 30.55 -20.79
CA GLY A 542 19.26 31.33 -22.03
C GLY A 542 18.66 30.56 -23.21
N THR A 543 18.32 29.27 -23.06
CA THR A 543 17.55 28.52 -24.07
C THR A 543 16.05 28.81 -23.89
N PRO A 544 15.29 29.11 -24.96
CA PRO A 544 13.84 29.28 -24.85
C PRO A 544 13.18 27.98 -24.36
N PRO A 545 12.15 28.08 -23.50
CA PRO A 545 11.51 26.91 -22.93
C PRO A 545 10.79 26.10 -24.01
N GLU A 546 10.88 24.78 -23.90
CA GLU A 546 10.20 23.88 -24.81
C GLU A 546 8.78 23.59 -24.33
N ALA A 547 7.88 23.23 -25.27
CA ALA A 547 6.50 22.91 -24.93
C ALA A 547 6.42 21.83 -23.83
N PHE A 548 5.58 22.08 -22.83
CA PHE A 548 5.32 21.22 -21.67
C PHE A 548 6.50 21.02 -20.72
N GLN A 549 7.53 21.88 -20.81
CA GLN A 549 8.63 21.91 -19.87
C GLN A 549 8.21 22.49 -18.52
N ILE A 550 8.72 21.90 -17.43
CA ILE A 550 8.59 22.40 -16.07
C ILE A 550 9.58 23.55 -15.87
N LEU A 551 9.06 24.74 -15.57
CA LEU A 551 9.85 25.96 -15.33
C LEU A 551 10.10 26.22 -13.85
N ALA A 552 9.14 25.84 -13.01
CA ALA A 552 9.25 25.95 -11.56
C ALA A 552 8.46 24.83 -10.89
N LYS A 553 8.95 24.38 -9.74
CA LYS A 553 8.29 23.37 -8.93
C LYS A 553 8.65 23.52 -7.46
N ARG A 554 7.66 23.38 -6.57
CA ARG A 554 7.86 23.30 -5.11
C ARG A 554 6.77 22.47 -4.44
N GLU A 555 7.12 21.75 -3.38
CA GLU A 555 6.12 21.15 -2.47
C GLU A 555 5.61 22.25 -1.53
N ILE A 556 4.34 22.65 -1.66
CA ILE A 556 3.74 23.78 -0.93
C ILE A 556 3.11 23.35 0.40
N SER A 557 2.72 22.09 0.50
CA SER A 557 2.30 21.40 1.73
C SER A 557 2.47 19.90 1.51
N PRO A 558 2.50 19.04 2.55
CA PRO A 558 2.69 17.62 2.38
C PRO A 558 1.78 17.01 1.30
N ASN A 559 2.39 16.38 0.30
CA ASN A 559 1.77 15.78 -0.90
C ASN A 559 1.30 16.74 -1.99
N ASN A 560 1.28 18.05 -1.78
CA ASN A 560 0.81 19.02 -2.77
C ASN A 560 2.01 19.72 -3.40
N HIS A 561 2.15 19.57 -4.72
CA HIS A 561 3.21 20.16 -5.51
C HIS A 561 2.64 21.23 -6.44
N GLU A 562 3.12 22.46 -6.29
CA GLU A 562 2.93 23.51 -7.30
C GLU A 562 3.91 23.25 -8.44
N ILE A 563 3.39 23.15 -9.66
CA ILE A 563 4.18 22.93 -10.87
C ILE A 563 3.79 23.97 -11.91
N VAL A 564 4.78 24.70 -12.41
CA VAL A 564 4.62 25.68 -13.49
C VAL A 564 5.11 25.06 -14.79
N PHE A 565 4.21 24.92 -15.76
CA PHE A 565 4.51 24.40 -17.09
C PHE A 565 4.53 25.51 -18.12
N TYR A 566 5.43 25.39 -19.11
CA TYR A 566 5.34 26.17 -20.33
C TYR A 566 4.30 25.56 -21.28
N ALA A 567 3.13 26.21 -21.40
CA ALA A 567 2.00 25.77 -22.21
C ALA A 567 1.27 26.97 -22.85
N PRO A 568 1.90 27.67 -23.82
CA PRO A 568 1.43 28.98 -24.30
C PRO A 568 0.06 28.95 -24.98
N VAL A 569 -0.30 27.82 -25.63
CA VAL A 569 -1.62 27.67 -26.26
C VAL A 569 -2.72 27.59 -25.21
N VAL A 570 -2.45 26.91 -24.09
CA VAL A 570 -3.39 26.77 -22.97
C VAL A 570 -3.53 28.11 -22.25
N ALA A 571 -2.41 28.74 -21.89
CA ALA A 571 -2.36 29.99 -21.14
C ALA A 571 -3.16 31.13 -21.81
N LYS A 572 -3.08 31.24 -23.15
CA LYS A 572 -3.79 32.28 -23.92
C LYS A 572 -5.32 32.17 -23.87
N LYS A 573 -5.87 31.00 -23.58
CA LYS A 573 -7.33 30.76 -23.60
C LYS A 573 -7.90 30.42 -22.22
N ALA A 574 -7.04 30.24 -21.22
CA ALA A 574 -7.45 29.83 -19.89
C ALA A 574 -8.41 30.84 -19.24
N ARG A 575 -9.44 30.29 -18.59
CA ARG A 575 -10.42 31.05 -17.80
C ARG A 575 -10.64 30.37 -16.45
N ALA A 576 -11.13 31.15 -15.48
CA ALA A 576 -11.41 30.64 -14.15
C ALA A 576 -12.41 29.46 -14.19
N GLY A 577 -12.13 28.44 -13.40
CA GLY A 577 -12.94 27.22 -13.32
C GLY A 577 -12.63 26.14 -14.35
N GLN A 578 -11.63 26.34 -15.21
CA GLN A 578 -11.19 25.34 -16.19
C GLN A 578 -10.03 24.46 -15.68
N PHE A 579 -9.76 23.38 -16.39
CA PHE A 579 -8.68 22.44 -16.09
C PHE A 579 -7.89 22.07 -17.35
N ALA A 580 -6.79 21.36 -17.18
CA ALA A 580 -6.02 20.74 -18.26
C ALA A 580 -5.78 19.26 -17.96
N ILE A 581 -5.70 18.43 -18.99
CA ILE A 581 -5.28 17.03 -18.86
C ILE A 581 -3.77 16.94 -19.05
N ILE A 582 -3.09 16.22 -18.16
CA ILE A 582 -1.64 15.97 -18.24
C ILE A 582 -1.37 14.47 -18.32
N MET A 583 -0.39 14.12 -19.14
CA MET A 583 0.33 12.84 -19.08
C MET A 583 1.79 13.11 -18.70
N ALA A 584 2.26 12.53 -17.59
CA ALA A 584 3.64 12.71 -17.14
C ALA A 584 4.64 12.12 -18.13
N ASP A 585 4.41 10.88 -18.56
CA ASP A 585 5.18 10.18 -19.60
C ASP A 585 4.23 9.44 -20.58
N ALA A 586 4.80 8.72 -21.56
CA ALA A 586 4.04 8.04 -22.61
C ALA A 586 3.12 6.91 -22.11
N THR A 587 3.33 6.41 -20.89
CA THR A 587 2.54 5.31 -20.30
C THR A 587 1.67 5.79 -19.13
N SER A 588 1.71 7.08 -18.80
CA SER A 588 0.95 7.66 -17.70
C SER A 588 -0.52 7.79 -18.04
N GLU A 589 -1.36 7.79 -17.00
CA GLU A 589 -2.78 8.08 -17.15
C GLU A 589 -2.96 9.54 -17.60
N ARG A 590 -4.10 9.79 -18.23
CA ARG A 590 -4.57 11.13 -18.54
C ARG A 590 -5.31 11.67 -17.33
N VAL A 591 -4.70 12.60 -16.60
CA VAL A 591 -5.27 13.10 -15.34
C VAL A 591 -5.65 14.57 -15.47
N PRO A 592 -6.89 14.96 -15.10
CA PRO A 592 -7.30 16.36 -15.08
C PRO A 592 -6.70 17.10 -13.87
N TYR A 593 -6.15 18.29 -14.11
CA TYR A 593 -5.65 19.20 -13.08
C TYR A 593 -6.20 20.61 -13.31
N THR A 594 -6.74 21.20 -12.24
CA THR A 594 -7.32 22.56 -12.28
C THR A 594 -6.26 23.60 -12.62
N LEU A 595 -6.61 24.54 -13.52
CA LEU A 595 -5.78 25.69 -13.83
C LEU A 595 -5.86 26.68 -12.65
N CYS A 596 -4.79 26.74 -11.85
CA CYS A 596 -4.76 27.51 -10.62
C CYS A 596 -4.34 28.98 -10.85
N ASP A 597 -3.39 29.19 -11.77
CA ASP A 597 -2.98 30.50 -12.27
C ASP A 597 -2.36 30.35 -13.67
N TRP A 598 -2.21 31.43 -14.42
CA TRP A 598 -1.54 31.43 -15.72
C TRP A 598 -1.06 32.82 -16.12
N ASP A 599 -0.09 32.86 -17.01
CA ASP A 599 0.41 34.09 -17.63
C ASP A 599 0.37 33.91 -19.16
N ALA A 600 -0.48 34.69 -19.83
CA ALA A 600 -0.68 34.61 -21.27
C ALA A 600 0.52 35.13 -22.08
N ASP A 601 1.30 36.06 -21.51
CA ASP A 601 2.47 36.67 -22.14
C ASP A 601 3.71 35.79 -21.95
N ALA A 602 3.93 35.28 -20.73
CA ALA A 602 4.99 34.31 -20.45
C ALA A 602 4.67 32.90 -20.99
N GLY A 603 3.41 32.63 -21.32
CA GLY A 603 2.95 31.35 -21.86
C GLY A 603 2.93 30.22 -20.84
N THR A 604 2.74 30.53 -19.56
CA THR A 604 2.84 29.58 -18.45
C THR A 604 1.48 29.26 -17.84
N ILE A 605 1.36 28.04 -17.33
CA ILE A 605 0.22 27.61 -16.50
C ILE A 605 0.73 27.04 -15.19
N THR A 606 0.02 27.33 -14.10
CA THR A 606 0.33 26.85 -12.75
C THR A 606 -0.72 25.85 -12.31
N LEU A 607 -0.27 24.69 -11.84
CA LEU A 607 -1.11 23.59 -11.41
C LEU A 607 -0.68 23.12 -10.03
N ILE A 608 -1.65 22.66 -9.23
CA ILE A 608 -1.38 21.97 -7.97
C ILE A 608 -1.67 20.49 -8.16
N VAL A 609 -0.62 19.69 -8.03
CA VAL A 609 -0.67 18.23 -8.15
C VAL A 609 -0.58 17.63 -6.76
N GLN A 610 -1.63 16.92 -6.35
CA GLN A 610 -1.58 16.10 -5.14
C GLN A 610 -1.05 14.70 -5.46
N GLU A 611 0.00 14.25 -4.76
CA GLU A 611 0.49 12.86 -4.83
C GLU A 611 -0.56 11.91 -4.24
N LYS A 612 -1.40 11.35 -5.11
CA LYS A 612 -2.42 10.35 -4.76
C LYS A 612 -2.18 9.01 -5.45
N GLY A 613 -1.96 9.02 -6.77
CA GLY A 613 -1.80 7.84 -7.62
C GLY A 613 -0.43 7.76 -8.32
N GLN A 614 -0.29 6.79 -9.23
CA GLN A 614 0.96 6.54 -9.97
C GLN A 614 1.35 7.75 -10.83
N SER A 615 0.43 8.28 -11.63
CA SER A 615 0.69 9.40 -12.55
C SER A 615 1.02 10.70 -11.80
N SER A 616 0.28 11.01 -10.72
CA SER A 616 0.60 12.15 -9.86
C SER A 616 1.95 12.01 -9.16
N ARG A 617 2.35 10.78 -8.82
CA ARG A 617 3.66 10.51 -8.23
C ARG A 617 4.78 10.71 -9.24
N LYS A 618 4.61 10.28 -10.49
CA LYS A 618 5.57 10.59 -11.56
C LYS A 618 5.76 12.11 -11.69
N LEU A 619 4.68 12.89 -11.73
CA LEU A 619 4.74 14.36 -11.71
C LEU A 619 5.43 14.91 -10.46
N ALA A 620 5.16 14.33 -9.28
CA ALA A 620 5.81 14.69 -8.02
C ALA A 620 7.31 14.35 -7.99
N LEU A 621 7.80 13.43 -8.84
CA LEU A 621 9.21 13.06 -8.96
C LEU A 621 9.97 13.85 -10.04
N MET A 622 9.29 14.34 -11.07
CA MET A 622 9.90 15.17 -12.13
C MET A 622 10.58 16.42 -11.56
N GLN A 623 11.64 16.89 -12.20
CA GLN A 623 12.43 18.05 -11.79
C GLN A 623 12.20 19.24 -12.71
N VAL A 624 12.66 20.42 -12.29
CA VAL A 624 12.69 21.60 -13.16
C VAL A 624 13.57 21.30 -14.36
N GLY A 625 13.05 21.56 -15.56
CA GLY A 625 13.68 21.20 -16.82
C GLY A 625 13.08 19.97 -17.51
N ASP A 626 12.44 19.06 -16.76
CA ASP A 626 11.74 17.90 -17.33
C ASP A 626 10.51 18.33 -18.12
N LYS A 627 10.03 17.45 -19.01
CA LYS A 627 8.86 17.70 -19.86
C LYS A 627 7.78 16.66 -19.61
N ALA A 628 6.54 17.11 -19.48
CA ALA A 628 5.41 16.20 -19.53
C ALA A 628 5.25 15.66 -20.96
N ALA A 629 4.88 14.39 -21.12
CA ALA A 629 4.62 13.81 -22.44
C ALA A 629 3.51 14.57 -23.18
N HIS A 630 2.47 15.01 -22.47
CA HIS A 630 1.38 15.74 -23.09
C HIS A 630 0.61 16.63 -22.11
N ILE A 631 0.16 17.79 -22.60
CA ILE A 631 -0.79 18.67 -21.90
C ILE A 631 -1.87 19.14 -22.89
N VAL A 632 -3.14 18.97 -22.53
CA VAL A 632 -4.29 19.42 -23.32
C VAL A 632 -5.18 20.32 -22.48
N GLY A 633 -5.49 21.52 -22.99
CA GLY A 633 -6.36 22.47 -22.32
C GLY A 633 -6.49 23.82 -23.04
N PRO A 634 -7.24 24.77 -22.45
CA PRO A 634 -8.12 24.56 -21.30
C PRO A 634 -9.35 23.72 -21.67
N LEU A 635 -9.84 22.91 -20.73
CA LEU A 635 -11.03 22.06 -20.84
C LEU A 635 -12.03 22.40 -19.73
N GLY A 636 -13.26 21.93 -19.89
CA GLY A 636 -14.39 22.30 -19.02
C GLY A 636 -15.02 23.64 -19.39
N THR A 637 -16.30 23.76 -19.06
CA THR A 637 -17.06 25.01 -19.08
C THR A 637 -16.50 25.94 -18.00
N PRO A 638 -16.08 27.17 -18.37
CA PRO A 638 -15.60 28.14 -17.40
C PRO A 638 -16.70 28.52 -16.41
N LEU A 639 -16.31 28.90 -15.20
CA LEU A 639 -17.25 29.40 -14.20
C LEU A 639 -18.01 30.62 -14.74
N ASP A 640 -19.31 30.73 -14.45
CA ASP A 640 -20.10 31.92 -14.76
C ASP A 640 -19.62 33.08 -13.88
N ILE A 641 -19.01 34.09 -14.50
CA ILE A 641 -18.46 35.25 -13.81
C ILE A 641 -19.33 36.46 -14.12
N LYS A 642 -20.04 36.95 -13.10
CA LYS A 642 -20.85 38.18 -13.13
C LYS A 642 -20.91 38.82 -11.75
N LYS A 643 -21.57 39.97 -11.64
CA LYS A 643 -21.79 40.65 -10.36
C LYS A 643 -22.97 40.03 -9.62
N TYR A 644 -22.68 39.20 -8.62
CA TYR A 644 -23.62 38.59 -7.69
C TYR A 644 -23.86 39.46 -6.46
N GLY A 645 -22.79 40.00 -5.86
CA GLY A 645 -22.83 40.66 -4.55
C GLY A 645 -21.72 40.15 -3.64
N THR A 646 -22.08 39.53 -2.52
CA THR A 646 -21.17 38.84 -1.62
C THR A 646 -21.01 37.38 -2.03
N VAL A 647 -19.80 37.00 -2.44
CA VAL A 647 -19.47 35.62 -2.83
C VAL A 647 -18.53 35.01 -1.82
N VAL A 648 -18.90 33.85 -1.27
CA VAL A 648 -18.05 33.08 -0.35
C VAL A 648 -17.42 31.90 -1.09
N LEU A 649 -16.09 31.84 -1.08
CA LEU A 649 -15.33 30.70 -1.59
C LEU A 649 -14.89 29.82 -0.40
N LEU A 650 -15.41 28.59 -0.34
CA LEU A 650 -15.10 27.59 0.67
C LEU A 650 -14.08 26.59 0.10
N GLY A 651 -12.91 26.51 0.73
CA GLY A 651 -11.77 25.80 0.15
C GLY A 651 -11.00 24.91 1.12
N GLY A 652 -10.36 23.86 0.60
CA GLY A 652 -9.41 23.05 1.36
C GLY A 652 -8.61 22.08 0.47
N CYS A 653 -7.49 21.57 0.99
CA CYS A 653 -6.64 20.59 0.29
C CYS A 653 -6.14 21.13 -1.08
N TYR A 654 -6.08 20.30 -2.12
CA TYR A 654 -5.66 20.70 -3.48
C TYR A 654 -6.62 21.72 -4.14
N GLY A 655 -7.85 21.86 -3.64
CA GLY A 655 -8.86 22.77 -4.19
C GLY A 655 -8.57 24.25 -3.95
N LEU A 656 -7.65 24.59 -3.03
CA LEU A 656 -7.28 25.98 -2.73
C LEU A 656 -6.63 26.68 -3.93
N GLY A 657 -5.87 25.96 -4.75
CA GLY A 657 -5.25 26.56 -5.94
C GLY A 657 -6.23 27.22 -6.91
N ALA A 658 -7.43 26.63 -7.06
CA ALA A 658 -8.47 27.18 -7.93
C ALA A 658 -9.00 28.53 -7.46
N HIS A 659 -8.93 28.81 -6.15
CA HIS A 659 -9.49 30.02 -5.56
C HIS A 659 -8.76 31.28 -6.04
N ILE A 660 -7.47 31.20 -6.39
CA ILE A 660 -6.72 32.35 -6.90
C ILE A 660 -7.37 32.89 -8.17
N ALA A 661 -7.53 32.04 -9.19
CA ALA A 661 -8.14 32.44 -10.46
C ALA A 661 -9.61 32.85 -10.31
N ILE A 662 -10.38 32.13 -9.48
CA ILE A 662 -11.81 32.41 -9.25
C ILE A 662 -12.00 33.75 -8.53
N ALA A 663 -11.23 34.02 -7.48
CA ALA A 663 -11.32 35.26 -6.72
C ALA A 663 -10.94 36.48 -7.55
N LYS A 664 -9.83 36.41 -8.32
CA LYS A 664 -9.43 37.46 -9.27
C LYS A 664 -10.58 37.79 -10.22
N ALA A 665 -11.15 36.79 -10.88
CA ALA A 665 -12.22 36.98 -11.85
C ALA A 665 -13.51 37.54 -11.22
N LEU A 666 -13.89 37.09 -10.02
CA LEU A 666 -15.08 37.60 -9.32
C LEU A 666 -14.88 39.04 -8.82
N LYS A 667 -13.68 39.41 -8.35
CA LYS A 667 -13.36 40.79 -7.96
C LYS A 667 -13.37 41.73 -9.16
N ASP A 668 -12.81 41.30 -10.29
CA ASP A 668 -12.84 42.08 -11.53
C ASP A 668 -14.28 42.32 -12.01
N ALA A 669 -15.20 41.40 -11.71
CA ALA A 669 -16.65 41.55 -11.95
C ALA A 669 -17.37 42.41 -10.88
N GLY A 670 -16.68 42.92 -9.86
CA GLY A 670 -17.19 43.84 -8.86
C GLY A 670 -17.95 43.18 -7.69
N ASN A 671 -17.61 41.94 -7.34
CA ASN A 671 -18.12 41.24 -6.16
C ASN A 671 -17.30 41.53 -4.90
N HIS A 672 -17.92 41.41 -3.74
CA HIS A 672 -17.23 41.30 -2.44
C HIS A 672 -16.88 39.82 -2.21
N VAL A 673 -15.60 39.48 -2.26
CA VAL A 673 -15.13 38.09 -2.22
C VAL A 673 -14.59 37.75 -0.84
N VAL A 674 -15.23 36.80 -0.18
CA VAL A 674 -14.80 36.24 1.11
C VAL A 674 -14.24 34.84 0.87
N ILE A 675 -12.97 34.62 1.19
CA ILE A 675 -12.34 33.30 1.08
C ILE A 675 -12.24 32.68 2.48
N MET A 676 -12.82 31.50 2.65
CA MET A 676 -12.75 30.71 3.88
C MET A 676 -12.08 29.37 3.58
N VAL A 677 -10.92 29.15 4.19
CA VAL A 677 -10.13 27.93 3.97
C VAL A 677 -10.11 27.05 5.20
N GLU A 678 -10.21 25.74 4.98
CA GLU A 678 -10.04 24.74 6.01
C GLU A 678 -8.85 23.81 5.73
N ALA A 679 -8.19 23.43 6.82
CA ALA A 679 -7.31 22.27 6.85
C ALA A 679 -7.42 21.51 8.16
N ARG A 680 -6.87 20.30 8.17
CA ARG A 680 -6.73 19.52 9.40
C ARG A 680 -5.81 20.22 10.41
N SER A 681 -4.73 20.84 9.93
CA SER A 681 -3.69 21.50 10.73
C SER A 681 -2.96 22.55 9.91
N HIS A 682 -2.23 23.45 10.59
CA HIS A 682 -1.50 24.58 10.01
C HIS A 682 -0.54 24.17 8.88
N TYR A 683 0.15 23.02 8.99
CA TYR A 683 1.13 22.57 8.00
C TYR A 683 0.50 22.09 6.67
N LEU A 684 -0.83 22.05 6.59
CA LEU A 684 -1.58 21.74 5.38
C LEU A 684 -2.22 22.99 4.74
N HIS A 685 -2.18 24.14 5.42
CA HIS A 685 -2.49 25.41 4.77
C HIS A 685 -1.34 25.83 3.87
N TYR A 686 -1.70 26.39 2.72
CA TYR A 686 -0.78 27.02 1.78
C TYR A 686 -1.51 28.17 1.09
N TYR A 687 -0.76 29.08 0.46
CA TYR A 687 -1.29 30.28 -0.20
C TYR A 687 -2.03 31.29 0.70
N GLU A 688 -1.76 31.31 2.01
CA GLU A 688 -2.49 32.25 2.90
C GLU A 688 -2.33 33.71 2.46
N ASN A 689 -1.11 34.11 2.10
CA ASN A 689 -0.82 35.47 1.64
C ASN A 689 -1.40 35.74 0.25
N GLU A 690 -1.22 34.79 -0.67
CA GLU A 690 -1.69 34.88 -2.06
C GLU A 690 -3.23 34.98 -2.11
N LEU A 691 -3.93 34.19 -1.30
CA LEU A 691 -5.40 34.22 -1.20
C LEU A 691 -5.89 35.51 -0.53
N ALA A 692 -5.21 35.98 0.52
CA ALA A 692 -5.58 37.24 1.17
C ALA A 692 -5.44 38.46 0.25
N GLN A 693 -4.49 38.45 -0.71
CA GLN A 693 -4.30 39.54 -1.67
C GLN A 693 -5.41 39.61 -2.72
N VAL A 694 -6.01 38.47 -3.08
CA VAL A 694 -7.06 38.40 -4.11
C VAL A 694 -8.48 38.45 -3.54
N ALA A 695 -8.63 38.38 -2.21
CA ALA A 695 -9.90 38.48 -1.50
C ALA A 695 -10.14 39.88 -0.92
N ASP A 696 -11.38 40.15 -0.50
CA ASP A 696 -11.72 41.28 0.38
C ASP A 696 -11.65 40.86 1.86
N GLU A 697 -11.96 39.58 2.15
CA GLU A 697 -11.76 38.95 3.45
C GLU A 697 -11.17 37.55 3.27
N TYR A 698 -10.14 37.22 4.07
CA TYR A 698 -9.57 35.88 4.16
C TYR A 698 -9.70 35.33 5.57
N ILE A 699 -10.19 34.10 5.69
CA ILE A 699 -10.41 33.42 6.96
C ILE A 699 -9.80 32.03 6.91
N ALA A 700 -8.81 31.80 7.76
CA ALA A 700 -8.25 30.47 7.99
C ALA A 700 -9.01 29.73 9.10
N SER A 701 -9.17 28.43 8.93
CA SER A 701 -9.71 27.53 9.96
C SER A 701 -8.97 26.20 9.98
N THR A 702 -8.66 25.68 11.18
CA THR A 702 -8.14 24.32 11.31
C THR A 702 -8.89 23.48 12.32
N ILE A 703 -9.00 22.19 12.03
CA ILE A 703 -9.71 21.23 12.89
C ILE A 703 -9.07 21.14 14.29
N ASP A 704 -7.74 21.13 14.34
CA ASP A 704 -6.95 21.08 15.58
C ASP A 704 -6.78 22.44 16.28
N GLY A 705 -7.24 23.55 15.66
CA GLY A 705 -7.08 24.91 16.19
C GLY A 705 -5.65 25.49 16.12
N SER A 706 -4.74 24.86 15.37
CA SER A 706 -3.37 25.34 15.18
C SER A 706 -3.23 26.60 14.33
N ASN A 707 -4.18 26.93 13.45
CA ASN A 707 -4.21 28.20 12.71
C ASN A 707 -5.65 28.72 12.56
N GLY A 708 -5.85 30.01 12.78
CA GLY A 708 -7.13 30.68 12.60
C GLY A 708 -8.22 30.19 13.57
N VAL A 709 -9.43 29.98 13.06
CA VAL A 709 -10.59 29.56 13.85
C VAL A 709 -10.64 28.04 13.95
N ARG A 710 -10.88 27.49 15.15
CA ARG A 710 -11.08 26.05 15.31
C ARG A 710 -12.39 25.57 14.67
N GLY A 711 -12.28 24.54 13.83
CA GLY A 711 -13.41 23.87 13.16
C GLY A 711 -13.26 23.83 11.65
N HIS A 712 -14.35 23.43 10.97
CA HIS A 712 -14.44 23.44 9.51
C HIS A 712 -14.79 24.84 8.99
N ALA A 713 -14.48 25.13 7.72
CA ALA A 713 -14.80 26.41 7.10
C ALA A 713 -16.31 26.65 7.06
N ILE A 714 -17.10 25.60 6.83
CA ILE A 714 -18.56 25.65 6.88
C ILE A 714 -19.09 26.03 8.26
N ASP A 715 -18.47 25.55 9.34
CA ASP A 715 -18.89 25.90 10.71
C ASP A 715 -18.68 27.40 10.97
N VAL A 716 -17.64 27.99 10.40
CA VAL A 716 -17.37 29.43 10.49
C VAL A 716 -18.42 30.23 9.71
N LEU A 717 -18.75 29.80 8.50
CA LEU A 717 -19.80 30.44 7.69
C LEU A 717 -21.15 30.40 8.40
N LEU A 718 -21.57 29.24 8.91
CA LEU A 718 -22.84 29.09 9.65
C LEU A 718 -22.91 30.03 10.86
N ARG A 719 -21.81 30.21 11.61
CA ARG A 719 -21.75 31.17 12.72
C ARG A 719 -21.92 32.61 12.25
N ARG A 720 -21.42 32.97 11.07
CA ARG A 720 -21.60 34.31 10.49
C ARG A 720 -23.04 34.53 10.00
N LEU A 721 -23.62 33.55 9.30
CA LEU A 721 -25.02 33.60 8.86
C LEU A 721 -25.98 33.75 10.05
N LYS A 722 -25.76 33.00 11.14
CA LYS A 722 -26.52 33.14 12.40
C LYS A 722 -26.40 34.54 13.04
N LYS A 723 -25.34 35.28 12.75
CA LYS A 723 -25.12 36.66 13.20
C LYS A 723 -25.67 37.71 12.24
N GLY A 724 -26.36 37.29 11.18
CA GLY A 724 -26.98 38.17 10.18
C GLY A 724 -26.10 38.52 8.99
N ALA A 725 -25.02 37.78 8.73
CA ALA A 725 -24.28 37.91 7.47
C ALA A 725 -25.14 37.45 6.28
N HIS A 726 -25.02 38.12 5.14
CA HIS A 726 -25.69 37.77 3.89
C HIS A 726 -24.68 37.22 2.87
N VAL A 727 -25.09 36.23 2.08
CA VAL A 727 -24.27 35.61 1.03
C VAL A 727 -25.13 35.41 -0.21
N ASP A 728 -24.67 35.93 -1.35
CA ASP A 728 -25.39 35.86 -2.62
C ASP A 728 -24.98 34.62 -3.46
N LEU A 729 -23.79 34.07 -3.20
CA LEU A 729 -23.30 32.85 -3.81
C LEU A 729 -22.24 32.18 -2.92
N ALA A 730 -22.34 30.88 -2.72
CA ALA A 730 -21.29 30.07 -2.12
C ALA A 730 -20.68 29.13 -3.17
N ILE A 731 -19.35 29.02 -3.21
CA ILE A 731 -18.63 28.11 -4.11
C ILE A 731 -17.73 27.21 -3.27
N ALA A 732 -17.99 25.91 -3.29
CA ALA A 732 -17.20 24.89 -2.60
C ALA A 732 -16.20 24.24 -3.57
N VAL A 733 -14.90 24.33 -3.25
CA VAL A 733 -13.84 23.67 -4.01
C VAL A 733 -12.94 22.89 -3.07
N GLY A 734 -13.04 21.57 -3.11
CA GLY A 734 -12.27 20.71 -2.22
C GLY A 734 -12.50 19.23 -2.52
N CYS A 735 -12.35 18.40 -1.48
CA CYS A 735 -12.65 17.00 -1.61
C CYS A 735 -14.19 16.75 -1.62
N PRO A 736 -14.68 15.65 -2.21
CA PRO A 736 -16.11 15.38 -2.29
C PRO A 736 -16.84 15.37 -0.94
N PHE A 737 -16.18 14.91 0.13
CA PHE A 737 -16.74 14.95 1.48
C PHE A 737 -17.03 16.40 1.93
N MET A 738 -16.05 17.29 1.80
CA MET A 738 -16.21 18.70 2.18
C MET A 738 -17.29 19.39 1.34
N MET A 739 -17.33 19.14 0.03
CA MET A 739 -18.37 19.72 -0.82
C MET A 739 -19.77 19.18 -0.50
N LYS A 740 -19.90 17.87 -0.21
CA LYS A 740 -21.15 17.24 0.29
C LYS A 740 -21.59 17.88 1.61
N THR A 741 -20.67 18.08 2.56
CA THR A 741 -20.98 18.72 3.84
C THR A 741 -21.46 20.15 3.66
N VAL A 742 -20.79 20.95 2.82
CA VAL A 742 -21.24 22.32 2.51
C VAL A 742 -22.65 22.31 1.89
N ALA A 743 -22.92 21.41 0.95
CA ALA A 743 -24.23 21.27 0.33
C ALA A 743 -25.33 20.89 1.35
N ALA A 744 -25.02 20.01 2.30
CA ALA A 744 -25.98 19.59 3.32
C ALA A 744 -26.29 20.71 4.32
N GLU A 745 -25.27 21.41 4.80
CA GLU A 745 -25.39 22.45 5.84
C GLU A 745 -26.03 23.74 5.34
N LEU A 746 -25.94 24.03 4.04
CA LEU A 746 -26.55 25.21 3.43
C LEU A 746 -27.91 24.94 2.77
N LYS A 747 -28.46 23.71 2.90
CA LYS A 747 -29.70 23.31 2.21
C LYS A 747 -30.90 24.21 2.53
N ASP A 748 -31.02 24.64 3.78
CA ASP A 748 -32.13 25.47 4.26
C ASP A 748 -31.79 26.97 4.27
N ILE A 749 -30.64 27.35 3.68
CA ILE A 749 -30.20 28.74 3.56
C ILE A 749 -30.54 29.24 2.15
N ASP A 750 -31.11 30.43 2.04
CA ASP A 750 -31.42 31.08 0.76
C ASP A 750 -30.14 31.64 0.11
N CYS A 751 -29.28 30.74 -0.37
CA CYS A 751 -28.03 31.03 -1.04
C CYS A 751 -27.73 29.93 -2.07
N PRO A 752 -27.58 30.26 -3.36
CA PRO A 752 -27.07 29.30 -4.34
C PRO A 752 -25.70 28.76 -3.94
N VAL A 753 -25.51 27.44 -4.09
CA VAL A 753 -24.25 26.75 -3.77
C VAL A 753 -23.74 26.03 -5.00
N LEU A 754 -22.52 26.34 -5.43
CA LEU A 754 -21.82 25.63 -6.51
C LEU A 754 -20.74 24.72 -5.93
N ALA A 755 -20.58 23.52 -6.49
CA ALA A 755 -19.51 22.59 -6.16
C ALA A 755 -18.66 22.27 -7.40
N ALA A 756 -17.33 22.31 -7.24
CA ALA A 756 -16.38 21.95 -8.28
C ALA A 756 -16.10 20.45 -8.29
N LEU A 757 -16.80 19.71 -9.15
CA LEU A 757 -16.70 18.26 -9.20
C LEU A 757 -15.40 17.76 -9.84
N ASN A 758 -14.87 16.69 -9.28
CA ASN A 758 -13.67 15.98 -9.75
C ASN A 758 -13.90 14.47 -9.92
N PRO A 759 -14.87 14.04 -10.74
CA PRO A 759 -15.00 12.63 -11.09
C PRO A 759 -13.79 12.16 -11.90
N ILE A 760 -13.72 10.85 -12.15
CA ILE A 760 -12.72 10.27 -13.04
C ILE A 760 -12.90 10.84 -14.44
N MET A 761 -11.84 11.41 -15.03
CA MET A 761 -11.84 11.94 -16.39
C MET A 761 -10.70 11.32 -17.19
N LEU A 762 -10.96 10.96 -18.45
CA LEU A 762 -10.00 10.30 -19.32
C LEU A 762 -9.57 11.19 -20.49
N ASP A 763 -10.52 11.71 -21.27
CA ASP A 763 -10.24 12.57 -22.43
C ASP A 763 -10.56 14.06 -22.20
N GLY A 764 -11.44 14.39 -21.24
CA GLY A 764 -11.83 15.76 -20.92
C GLY A 764 -12.68 16.48 -21.98
N THR A 765 -13.07 15.79 -23.04
CA THR A 765 -13.89 16.22 -24.17
C THR A 765 -15.30 15.61 -24.19
N GLY A 766 -15.56 14.62 -23.32
CA GLY A 766 -16.86 13.96 -23.16
C GLY A 766 -17.01 12.66 -23.96
N MET A 767 -16.09 12.33 -24.87
CA MET A 767 -16.21 11.16 -25.76
C MET A 767 -16.23 9.81 -25.02
N CYS A 768 -15.45 9.66 -23.94
CA CYS A 768 -15.37 8.40 -23.19
C CYS A 768 -16.54 8.18 -22.21
N GLY A 769 -17.24 9.23 -21.80
CA GLY A 769 -18.27 9.16 -20.75
C GLY A 769 -17.79 8.72 -19.34
N ALA A 770 -16.49 8.74 -19.07
CA ALA A 770 -15.94 8.45 -17.74
C ALA A 770 -16.38 9.49 -16.69
N CYS A 771 -16.42 10.76 -17.10
CA CYS A 771 -16.73 11.91 -16.24
C CYS A 771 -18.22 12.10 -15.94
N ARG A 772 -19.08 11.12 -16.29
CA ARG A 772 -20.53 11.22 -16.09
C ARG A 772 -20.90 11.31 -14.61
N VAL A 773 -21.89 12.13 -14.32
CA VAL A 773 -22.47 12.38 -13.00
C VAL A 773 -23.96 12.69 -13.15
N THR A 774 -24.80 12.26 -12.22
CA THR A 774 -26.21 12.67 -12.17
C THR A 774 -26.34 14.01 -11.45
N VAL A 775 -26.95 14.97 -12.13
CA VAL A 775 -27.29 16.30 -11.60
C VAL A 775 -28.74 16.58 -11.97
N ASP A 776 -29.58 16.83 -10.96
CA ASP A 776 -31.03 17.09 -11.13
C ASP A 776 -31.77 15.96 -11.85
N GLY A 777 -31.37 14.71 -11.61
CA GLY A 777 -31.94 13.53 -12.27
C GLY A 777 -31.48 13.32 -13.72
N GLU A 778 -30.64 14.20 -14.26
CA GLU A 778 -30.08 14.08 -15.62
C GLU A 778 -28.61 13.68 -15.60
N THR A 779 -28.19 12.83 -16.54
CA THR A 779 -26.78 12.53 -16.74
C THR A 779 -26.07 13.72 -17.40
N LYS A 780 -25.08 14.29 -16.71
CA LYS A 780 -24.18 15.34 -17.20
C LYS A 780 -22.75 14.81 -17.31
N PHE A 781 -21.93 15.46 -18.11
CA PHE A 781 -20.50 15.19 -18.27
C PHE A 781 -19.72 16.28 -17.55
N ALA A 782 -19.12 15.99 -16.39
CA ALA A 782 -18.39 17.00 -15.61
C ALA A 782 -17.25 17.68 -16.39
N CYS A 783 -16.69 17.00 -17.39
CA CYS A 783 -15.63 17.51 -18.25
C CYS A 783 -16.10 18.44 -19.37
N VAL A 784 -17.40 18.44 -19.72
CA VAL A 784 -17.99 19.26 -20.78
C VAL A 784 -18.98 20.27 -20.19
N ASP A 785 -19.95 19.78 -19.43
CA ASP A 785 -21.01 20.57 -18.79
C ASP A 785 -20.52 21.28 -17.51
N GLY A 786 -19.42 20.78 -16.92
CA GLY A 786 -18.87 21.26 -15.65
C GLY A 786 -17.50 21.93 -15.79
N PRO A 787 -16.70 22.01 -14.71
CA PRO A 787 -16.80 21.18 -13.51
C PRO A 787 -17.72 21.70 -12.40
N PHE A 788 -18.28 22.92 -12.53
CA PHE A 788 -19.12 23.52 -11.48
C PHE A 788 -20.60 23.19 -11.67
N PHE A 789 -21.22 22.61 -10.65
CA PHE A 789 -22.65 22.26 -10.64
C PHE A 789 -23.33 22.75 -9.36
N SER A 790 -24.65 22.88 -9.38
CA SER A 790 -25.45 23.17 -8.18
C SER A 790 -25.30 22.05 -7.16
N ALA A 791 -24.74 22.37 -5.99
CA ALA A 791 -24.34 21.37 -5.00
C ALA A 791 -25.51 20.55 -4.43
N HIS A 792 -26.72 21.13 -4.40
CA HIS A 792 -27.93 20.47 -3.91
C HIS A 792 -28.57 19.52 -4.92
N GLN A 793 -28.18 19.58 -6.19
CA GLN A 793 -28.72 18.76 -7.27
C GLN A 793 -27.84 17.54 -7.60
N ILE A 794 -26.66 17.43 -6.98
CA ILE A 794 -25.67 16.40 -7.28
C ILE A 794 -26.03 15.10 -6.54
N ASP A 795 -25.96 13.97 -7.25
CA ASP A 795 -25.94 12.66 -6.61
C ASP A 795 -24.54 12.37 -6.03
N TRP A 796 -24.40 12.67 -4.74
CA TRP A 796 -23.14 12.49 -4.00
C TRP A 796 -22.76 11.02 -3.78
N GLU A 797 -23.74 10.12 -3.75
CA GLU A 797 -23.48 8.69 -3.56
C GLU A 797 -22.99 8.06 -4.86
N GLU A 798 -23.61 8.39 -6.00
CA GLU A 798 -23.09 7.99 -7.32
C GLU A 798 -21.66 8.51 -7.53
N LEU A 799 -21.41 9.79 -7.24
CA LEU A 799 -20.06 10.36 -7.39
C LEU A 799 -19.03 9.64 -6.53
N LYS A 800 -19.39 9.27 -5.29
CA LYS A 800 -18.52 8.53 -4.37
C LYS A 800 -18.17 7.15 -4.95
N ASP A 801 -19.18 6.38 -5.35
CA ASP A 801 -18.99 5.01 -5.86
C ASP A 801 -18.17 5.00 -7.15
N ARG A 802 -18.44 5.94 -8.06
CA ARG A 802 -17.69 6.09 -9.31
C ARG A 802 -16.22 6.42 -9.10
N ARG A 803 -15.90 7.27 -8.11
CA ARG A 803 -14.49 7.60 -7.78
C ARG A 803 -13.74 6.43 -7.17
N ASN A 804 -14.44 5.49 -6.55
CA ASN A 804 -13.85 4.31 -5.91
C ASN A 804 -13.74 3.09 -6.86
N ALA A 805 -14.27 3.20 -8.09
CA ALA A 805 -14.35 2.08 -9.04
C ALA A 805 -13.00 1.42 -9.41
N TYR A 806 -11.89 2.15 -9.27
CA TYR A 806 -10.54 1.64 -9.60
C TYR A 806 -9.60 1.59 -8.40
N SER A 807 -10.11 1.68 -7.17
CA SER A 807 -9.27 1.70 -5.96
C SER A 807 -8.36 0.46 -5.85
N GLU A 808 -8.86 -0.73 -6.21
CA GLU A 808 -8.05 -1.97 -6.23
C GLU A 808 -6.92 -1.93 -7.27
N ALA A 809 -7.22 -1.57 -8.52
CA ALA A 809 -6.22 -1.48 -9.58
C ALA A 809 -5.16 -0.41 -9.28
N GLU A 810 -5.58 0.68 -8.64
CA GLU A 810 -4.71 1.75 -8.20
C GLU A 810 -3.74 1.28 -7.09
N ILE A 811 -4.13 0.34 -6.22
CA ILE A 811 -3.24 -0.32 -5.25
C ILE A 811 -2.23 -1.20 -5.97
N GLY A 812 -2.69 -2.06 -6.89
CA GLY A 812 -1.84 -2.95 -7.68
C GLY A 812 -0.77 -2.21 -8.49
N SER A 813 -1.10 -1.04 -9.05
CA SER A 813 -0.15 -0.24 -9.84
C SER A 813 1.08 0.25 -9.04
N LEU A 814 0.94 0.52 -7.74
CA LEU A 814 2.06 1.01 -6.92
C LEU A 814 3.12 -0.05 -6.62
N LEU A 815 2.73 -1.32 -6.66
CA LEU A 815 3.64 -2.44 -6.49
C LEU A 815 4.77 -2.40 -7.54
N SER A 816 4.48 -1.74 -8.65
CA SER A 816 5.36 -1.55 -9.78
C SER A 816 6.14 -0.21 -9.77
N THR A 817 5.87 0.70 -8.82
CA THR A 817 6.50 2.03 -8.80
C THR A 817 7.93 1.98 -8.28
N GLU A 818 8.84 2.59 -9.04
CA GLU A 818 10.25 2.66 -8.68
C GLU A 818 10.45 3.40 -7.33
N PRO A 819 11.48 3.01 -6.55
CA PRO A 819 11.92 3.76 -5.38
C PRO A 819 12.17 5.24 -5.75
N VAL A 820 11.93 6.14 -4.80
CA VAL A 820 11.98 7.61 -5.02
C VAL A 820 13.40 8.15 -5.29
N VAL A 821 14.44 7.31 -5.36
CA VAL A 821 15.82 7.80 -5.41
C VAL A 821 16.47 7.61 -6.77
N ARG A 822 16.59 8.70 -7.53
CA ARG A 822 17.89 9.08 -8.09
C ARG A 822 18.49 10.12 -7.14
N THR A 823 19.72 9.87 -6.68
CA THR A 823 20.52 10.64 -5.70
C THR A 823 20.41 10.22 -4.24
N HIS A 824 21.24 9.25 -3.85
CA HIS A 824 22.05 9.49 -2.66
C HIS A 824 23.03 10.60 -3.03
N HIS A 825 23.18 11.60 -2.17
CA HIS A 825 24.41 12.36 -2.15
C HIS A 825 25.54 11.35 -1.97
N ALA A 826 26.27 11.05 -3.05
CA ALA A 826 27.57 10.46 -2.92
C ALA A 826 28.36 11.43 -2.03
N HIS A 827 28.59 11.03 -0.78
CA HIS A 827 29.64 11.64 0.01
C HIS A 827 30.92 11.36 -0.76
N GLY A 828 31.30 12.31 -1.62
CA GLY A 828 32.62 12.37 -2.21
C GLY A 828 33.60 12.16 -1.07
N HIS A 829 34.46 11.16 -1.22
CA HIS A 829 35.47 10.79 -0.25
C HIS A 829 36.13 12.03 0.33
N GLY A 830 35.75 12.35 1.56
CA GLY A 830 36.10 13.60 2.24
C GLY A 830 35.70 13.47 3.68
N CYS A 831 36.29 12.49 4.39
CA CYS A 831 36.32 12.50 5.83
C CYS A 831 36.91 13.86 6.27
N GLY A 832 36.06 14.71 6.81
CA GLY A 832 36.40 16.01 7.37
C GLY A 832 35.67 16.16 8.69
N CYS A 833 36.12 15.44 9.70
CA CYS A 833 35.83 15.79 11.08
C CYS A 833 36.17 17.26 11.33
N GLY A 834 35.15 18.04 11.72
CA GLY A 834 35.29 19.37 12.31
C GLY A 834 34.95 20.55 11.40
N LYS A 835 33.82 21.21 11.70
CA LYS A 835 33.78 22.61 12.19
C LYS A 835 32.34 23.08 12.46
N ALA A 836 32.13 23.47 13.73
CA ALA A 836 31.13 24.35 14.33
C ALA A 836 29.64 23.99 14.19
#